data_AF-A0A090W7X5-F1
#
_entry.id   AF-A0A090W7X5-F1
#
_cell.length_a   1.000
_cell.length_b   1.000
_cell.length_c   1.000
_cell.angle_alpha   90.00
_cell.angle_beta   90.00
_cell.angle_gamma   90.00
#
_symmetry.space_group_name_H-M   'P 1'
#
loop_
_entity.id
_entity.type
_entity.pdbx_description
1 polymer ?
#
loop_
_entity_poly.entity_id
_entity_poly.type
_entity_poly.pdbx_seq_one_letter_code
_entity_poly.pdbx_strand_id
1 'polypeptide(L)'
;MNTLLWTFYGIVTLWSIISIILHGSRPTKSLSWLLAVVLLPFAGPLLYYLFGVNRRKFKFFRLKQTEKRKLFDEKYKDIHELENSVDFHSAKNKKLSKLIENGTLLKAYAGNKATVLNGGKETFESIFETLEQAEHFIHLQYYIFSEGELSERFYNIFKEKIAKGVEVRLIYDSFGSSSFRGNTIKRFRDLGVKAFPMMPIRFGSLLFTLNYRNHRKMIIVDGKIGFTGGVNVTDQYIKPISDLGIWNDIHIKLEGPVVKSLHRVFIKDYYFASDEELLLKEKYIPKIEQKGNHTIQIVAAGPDSKQPAIMQQYISMIMLAEKCICIANPYFIPSTAVLQALKIAALSGIEVSILVPKISDSKMAKLSMFSNFEELLAVGVNIYLRPDFSHSKMILIDGEIASIGSGNFDYRSFEHNFETNALLYDVELTKSIQTEFDTICNNYIPLDYESFKNRPVWKRLLEGMAKFFSRYSKVNIEIKRMKFLIYILIFMSVEYTKAQHIIPEIIKKEATIALAYYPQLKDTEIEFRFKNDIKKSTMLAQPVFCSLLKNRKKRKYLVLLSRKFKISGKEFKTTDVDSDILIGWLGHELGHICDYQNRSSLNLIWFGIRYLLSDNHIRKAERAADSYAVSSGMAEYILKTKHFILNNAEIEETYKARIRKYYLAPDEILLLVKEREAVEN
;
A
#
# COMPACT_ATOMS: atom_id res chain seq x y z
N MET A 1 34.33 16.72 1.63
CA MET A 1 33.08 15.92 1.55
C MET A 1 32.08 16.30 2.64
N ASN A 2 32.48 16.49 3.91
CA ASN A 2 31.55 16.88 4.98
C ASN A 2 30.93 18.27 4.79
N THR A 3 31.69 19.29 4.36
CA THR A 3 31.16 20.66 4.19
C THR A 3 30.04 20.71 3.15
N LEU A 4 30.25 20.13 1.96
CA LEU A 4 29.23 20.03 0.91
C LEU A 4 27.94 19.33 1.37
N LEU A 5 28.07 18.25 2.15
CA LEU A 5 26.91 17.52 2.68
C LEU A 5 26.11 18.37 3.68
N TRP A 6 26.78 19.08 4.58
CA TRP A 6 26.14 19.97 5.55
C TRP A 6 25.53 21.20 4.88
N THR A 7 26.19 21.78 3.87
CA THR A 7 25.64 22.86 3.06
C THR A 7 24.39 22.41 2.32
N PHE A 8 24.42 21.22 1.69
CA PHE A 8 23.25 20.64 1.03
C PHE A 8 22.10 20.40 2.01
N TYR A 9 22.38 19.81 3.18
CA TYR A 9 21.38 19.62 4.24
C TYR A 9 20.78 20.95 4.71
N GLY A 10 21.60 21.98 4.94
CA GLY A 10 21.14 23.31 5.32
C GLY A 10 20.18 23.91 4.29
N ILE A 11 20.52 23.84 3.00
CA ILE A 11 19.67 24.32 1.91
C ILE A 11 18.34 23.55 1.86
N VAL A 12 18.40 22.20 1.91
CA VAL A 12 17.20 21.35 1.85
C VAL A 12 16.29 21.56 3.06
N THR A 13 16.87 21.77 4.24
CA THR A 13 16.15 22.06 5.48
C THR A 13 15.48 23.43 5.43
N LEU A 14 16.22 24.48 5.02
CA LEU A 14 15.68 25.83 4.85
C LEU A 14 14.55 25.84 3.83
N TRP A 15 14.72 25.18 2.69
CA TRP A 15 13.65 25.03 1.70
C TRP A 15 12.45 24.28 2.26
N SER A 16 12.67 23.24 3.07
CA SER A 16 11.58 22.49 3.70
C SER A 16 10.77 23.38 4.63
N ILE A 17 11.44 24.20 5.46
CA ILE A 17 10.80 25.18 6.35
C ILE A 17 9.98 26.19 5.54
N ILE A 18 10.57 26.79 4.49
CA ILE A 18 9.88 27.73 3.61
C ILE A 18 8.65 27.07 2.96
N SER A 19 8.81 25.85 2.43
CA SER A 19 7.72 25.08 1.84
C SER A 19 6.61 24.76 2.85
N ILE A 20 6.95 24.44 4.10
CA ILE A 20 5.97 24.20 5.17
C ILE A 20 5.16 25.47 5.46
N ILE A 21 5.82 26.63 5.54
CA ILE A 21 5.17 27.91 5.84
C ILE A 21 4.27 28.33 4.67
N LEU A 22 4.76 28.26 3.43
CA LEU A 22 4.04 28.72 2.24
C LEU A 22 2.90 27.79 1.82
N HIS A 23 3.06 26.48 2.03
CA HIS A 23 2.14 25.47 1.48
C HIS A 23 1.51 24.55 2.52
N GLY A 24 1.81 24.77 3.80
CA GLY A 24 1.21 24.08 4.94
C GLY A 24 -0.32 24.18 4.89
N SER A 25 -0.99 23.03 5.04
CA SER A 25 -2.46 22.99 4.96
C SER A 25 -3.14 23.40 6.27
N ARG A 26 -2.53 23.08 7.42
CA ARG A 26 -3.06 23.35 8.77
C ARG A 26 -1.91 23.76 9.70
N PRO A 27 -2.08 24.72 10.62
CA PRO A 27 -1.02 25.15 11.53
C PRO A 27 -0.42 24.01 12.34
N THR A 28 -1.25 23.14 12.92
CA THR A 28 -0.80 21.99 13.74
C THR A 28 0.03 20.98 12.95
N LYS A 29 -0.38 20.65 11.72
CA LYS A 29 0.38 19.78 10.80
C LYS A 29 1.70 20.43 10.40
N SER A 30 1.67 21.73 10.12
CA SER A 30 2.85 22.49 9.71
C SER A 30 3.86 22.56 10.85
N LEU A 31 3.41 22.82 12.08
CA LEU A 31 4.23 22.78 13.28
C LEU A 31 4.85 21.40 13.50
N SER A 32 4.08 20.33 13.34
CA SER A 32 4.60 18.95 13.45
C SER A 32 5.73 18.68 12.45
N TRP A 33 5.59 19.16 11.21
CA TRP A 33 6.64 19.02 10.20
C TRP A 33 7.83 19.94 10.44
N LEU A 34 7.61 21.16 10.95
CA LEU A 34 8.70 22.05 11.37
C LEU A 34 9.53 21.39 12.46
N LEU A 35 8.88 20.83 13.49
CA LEU A 35 9.55 20.07 14.56
C LEU A 35 10.30 18.87 13.99
N ALA A 36 9.68 18.06 13.12
CA ALA A 36 10.36 16.92 12.51
C ALA A 36 11.60 17.34 11.70
N VAL A 37 11.49 18.41 10.91
CA VAL A 37 12.57 18.94 10.08
C VAL A 37 13.72 19.50 10.92
N VAL A 38 13.41 20.18 12.03
CA VAL A 38 14.42 20.79 12.93
C VAL A 38 15.07 19.75 13.84
N LEU A 39 14.29 18.83 14.41
CA LEU A 39 14.76 17.89 15.44
C LEU A 39 15.40 16.62 14.85
N LEU A 40 15.15 16.28 13.59
CA LEU A 40 15.69 15.09 12.94
C LEU A 40 16.59 15.48 11.75
N PRO A 41 17.91 15.66 11.97
CA PRO A 41 18.84 15.97 10.89
C PRO A 41 18.79 14.93 9.77
N PHE A 42 18.77 15.38 8.52
CA PHE A 42 18.59 14.62 7.28
C PHE A 42 17.24 13.88 7.15
N ALA A 43 16.83 13.13 8.18
CA ALA A 43 15.60 12.35 8.20
C ALA A 43 14.35 13.23 8.19
N GLY A 44 14.34 14.34 8.92
CA GLY A 44 13.23 15.29 8.99
C GLY A 44 12.85 15.88 7.65
N PRO A 45 13.77 16.57 6.95
CA PRO A 45 13.54 17.04 5.58
C PRO A 45 13.12 15.90 4.64
N LEU A 46 13.82 14.75 4.69
CA LEU A 46 13.47 13.59 3.87
C LEU A 46 12.01 13.15 4.09
N LEU A 47 11.62 12.89 5.34
CA LEU A 47 10.25 12.50 5.70
C LEU A 47 9.22 13.55 5.30
N TYR A 48 9.56 14.84 5.40
CA TYR A 48 8.68 15.92 4.94
C TYR A 48 8.40 15.83 3.43
N TYR A 49 9.42 15.62 2.58
CA TYR A 49 9.18 15.44 1.14
C TYR A 49 8.46 14.14 0.79
N LEU A 50 8.66 13.08 1.58
CA LEU A 50 7.95 11.82 1.39
C LEU A 50 6.45 11.97 1.75
N PHE A 51 6.13 12.54 2.91
CA PHE A 51 4.79 12.45 3.52
C PHE A 51 4.13 13.80 3.86
N GLY A 52 4.91 14.87 4.04
CA GLY A 52 4.46 16.15 4.59
C GLY A 52 4.01 17.18 3.57
N VAL A 53 4.59 17.18 2.37
CA VAL A 53 4.30 18.15 1.30
C VAL A 53 2.82 18.12 0.92
N ASN A 54 2.18 19.29 0.92
CA ASN A 54 0.81 19.45 0.40
C ASN A 54 0.82 19.46 -1.13
N ARG A 55 0.79 18.27 -1.71
CA ARG A 55 0.92 18.04 -3.15
C ARG A 55 -0.21 18.65 -4.01
N ARG A 56 -1.39 19.00 -3.46
CA ARG A 56 -2.43 19.75 -4.20
C ARG A 56 -2.03 21.21 -4.47
N LYS A 57 -1.29 21.83 -3.53
CA LYS A 57 -0.81 23.22 -3.65
C LYS A 57 0.60 23.30 -4.24
N PHE A 58 1.42 22.27 -4.06
CA PHE A 58 2.81 22.24 -4.51
C PHE A 58 2.91 21.91 -6.01
N LYS A 59 3.06 22.95 -6.85
CA LYS A 59 3.03 22.86 -8.33
C LYS A 59 4.14 21.99 -8.94
N PHE A 60 5.27 21.79 -8.25
CA PHE A 60 6.45 21.08 -8.78
C PHE A 60 6.20 19.58 -9.07
N PHE A 61 5.18 18.98 -8.45
CA PHE A 61 4.77 17.60 -8.70
C PHE A 61 3.51 17.48 -9.59
N ARG A 62 3.12 18.55 -10.30
CA ARG A 62 2.14 18.40 -11.38
C ARG A 62 2.76 17.49 -12.45
N LEU A 63 2.30 16.25 -12.52
CA LEU A 63 2.54 15.44 -13.70
C LEU A 63 2.06 16.26 -14.91
N LYS A 64 2.82 16.27 -16.02
CA LYS A 64 2.36 16.86 -17.30
C LYS A 64 0.94 16.42 -17.66
N GLN A 65 0.56 15.22 -17.23
CA GLN A 65 -0.77 14.63 -17.40
C GLN A 65 -1.89 15.37 -16.62
N THR A 66 -1.61 16.06 -15.51
CA THR A 66 -2.61 16.87 -14.77
C THR A 66 -3.01 18.14 -15.52
N GLU A 67 -2.09 18.77 -16.25
CA GLU A 67 -2.42 19.95 -17.07
C GLU A 67 -3.24 19.55 -18.30
N LYS A 68 -2.92 18.42 -18.93
CA LYS A 68 -3.68 17.91 -20.07
C LYS A 68 -5.11 17.48 -19.71
N ARG A 69 -5.35 16.98 -18.50
CA ARG A 69 -6.72 16.71 -18.00
C ARG A 69 -7.55 17.99 -17.82
N LYS A 70 -6.92 19.11 -17.47
CA LYS A 70 -7.58 20.42 -17.41
C LYS A 70 -7.89 20.95 -18.80
N LEU A 71 -6.94 20.83 -19.72
CA LEU A 71 -7.15 21.17 -21.14
C LEU A 71 -8.30 20.36 -21.74
N PHE A 72 -8.48 19.10 -21.33
CA PHE A 72 -9.66 18.33 -21.71
C PHE A 72 -10.97 18.94 -21.19
N ASP A 73 -11.04 19.38 -19.93
CA ASP A 73 -12.26 20.01 -19.44
C ASP A 73 -12.54 21.35 -20.12
N GLU A 74 -11.50 22.09 -20.51
CA GLU A 74 -11.62 23.36 -21.24
C GLU A 74 -12.02 23.16 -22.70
N LYS A 75 -11.41 22.18 -23.41
CA LYS A 75 -11.69 21.89 -24.83
C LYS A 75 -13.08 21.27 -25.05
N TYR A 76 -13.70 20.70 -24.01
CA TYR A 76 -14.98 19.96 -24.13
C TYR A 76 -16.08 20.53 -23.24
N LYS A 77 -15.89 21.76 -22.75
CA LYS A 77 -16.92 22.49 -22.02
C LYS A 77 -18.19 22.70 -22.85
N ASP A 78 -18.06 22.68 -24.18
CA ASP A 78 -19.15 22.95 -25.12
C ASP A 78 -19.85 21.68 -25.65
N ILE A 79 -19.30 20.48 -25.42
CA ILE A 79 -19.98 19.19 -25.71
C ILE A 79 -20.97 18.82 -24.58
N HIS A 80 -21.23 19.74 -23.66
CA HIS A 80 -22.32 19.62 -22.69
C HIS A 80 -23.65 19.85 -23.41
N GLU A 81 -24.13 18.82 -24.11
CA GLU A 81 -25.53 18.78 -24.52
C GLU A 81 -26.40 19.03 -23.27
N LEU A 82 -27.16 20.12 -23.31
CA LEU A 82 -28.15 20.49 -22.30
C LEU A 82 -29.31 19.49 -22.24
N GLU A 83 -29.39 18.60 -23.23
CA GLU A 83 -30.43 17.60 -23.38
C GLU A 83 -30.54 16.71 -22.13
N ASN A 84 -31.73 16.69 -21.53
CA ASN A 84 -32.08 15.98 -20.30
C ASN A 84 -31.39 16.48 -19.01
N SER A 85 -30.62 17.57 -19.05
CA SER A 85 -30.10 18.19 -17.83
C SER A 85 -31.23 18.81 -16.99
N VAL A 86 -31.14 18.68 -15.67
CA VAL A 86 -32.22 19.08 -14.76
C VAL A 86 -31.88 20.38 -14.04
N ASP A 87 -32.77 21.37 -14.11
CA ASP A 87 -32.82 22.44 -13.11
C ASP A 87 -33.86 22.10 -12.04
N PHE A 88 -33.41 21.86 -10.82
CA PHE A 88 -34.29 21.45 -9.74
C PHE A 88 -35.15 22.62 -9.23
N HIS A 89 -36.44 22.34 -8.99
CA HIS A 89 -37.33 23.25 -8.29
C HIS A 89 -37.08 23.27 -6.77
N SER A 90 -36.80 22.09 -6.18
CA SER A 90 -36.45 21.98 -4.76
C SER A 90 -35.12 22.70 -4.46
N ALA A 91 -35.15 23.64 -3.51
CA ALA A 91 -33.96 24.39 -3.09
C ALA A 91 -32.84 23.47 -2.60
N LYS A 92 -33.20 22.40 -1.89
CA LYS A 92 -32.31 21.34 -1.39
C LYS A 92 -31.56 20.66 -2.54
N ASN A 93 -32.30 20.12 -3.52
CA ASN A 93 -31.70 19.42 -4.66
C ASN A 93 -30.90 20.37 -5.55
N LYS A 94 -31.41 21.59 -5.78
CA LYS A 94 -30.73 22.62 -6.58
C LYS A 94 -29.39 23.02 -5.97
N LYS A 95 -29.34 23.22 -4.65
CA LYS A 95 -28.10 23.59 -3.94
C LYS A 95 -27.04 22.50 -4.06
N LEU A 96 -27.42 21.23 -3.83
CA LEU A 96 -26.50 20.10 -3.94
C LEU A 96 -26.05 19.89 -5.38
N SER A 97 -26.97 19.88 -6.34
CA SER A 97 -26.65 19.68 -7.76
C SER A 97 -25.69 20.73 -8.30
N LYS A 98 -25.94 22.02 -7.98
CA LYS A 98 -25.04 23.12 -8.38
C LYS A 98 -23.67 23.04 -7.71
N LEU A 99 -23.58 22.59 -6.46
CA LEU A 99 -22.29 22.37 -5.80
C LEU A 99 -21.46 21.34 -6.58
N ILE A 100 -22.08 20.21 -6.94
CA ILE A 100 -21.41 19.15 -7.70
C ILE A 100 -21.05 19.63 -9.10
N GLU A 101 -21.97 20.28 -9.82
CA GLU A 101 -21.75 20.80 -11.16
C GLU A 101 -20.59 21.79 -11.18
N ASN A 102 -20.58 22.78 -10.28
CA ASN A 102 -19.50 23.76 -10.21
C ASN A 102 -18.17 23.15 -9.74
N GLY A 103 -18.20 22.09 -8.95
CA GLY A 103 -17.01 21.39 -8.45
C GLY A 103 -16.40 20.39 -9.44
N THR A 104 -17.22 19.80 -10.32
CA THR A 104 -16.83 18.62 -11.14
C THR A 104 -17.12 18.77 -12.64
N LEU A 105 -17.91 19.77 -13.04
CA LEU A 105 -18.47 19.96 -14.38
C LEU A 105 -19.40 18.81 -14.83
N LEU A 106 -19.98 18.07 -13.89
CA LEU A 106 -20.93 16.98 -14.15
C LEU A 106 -22.33 17.39 -13.70
N LYS A 107 -23.29 17.37 -14.62
CA LYS A 107 -24.69 17.77 -14.39
C LYS A 107 -25.54 16.60 -13.91
N ALA A 108 -26.67 16.92 -13.28
CA ALA A 108 -27.75 15.97 -13.03
C ALA A 108 -28.56 15.78 -14.32
N TYR A 109 -28.92 14.54 -14.62
CA TYR A 109 -29.75 14.18 -15.77
C TYR A 109 -31.01 13.45 -15.31
N ALA A 110 -32.14 13.74 -15.94
CA ALA A 110 -33.37 12.95 -15.84
C ALA A 110 -33.40 11.84 -16.90
N GLY A 111 -34.45 11.02 -16.89
CA GLY A 111 -34.66 10.03 -17.95
C GLY A 111 -33.88 8.72 -17.75
N ASN A 112 -33.37 8.45 -16.55
CA ASN A 112 -32.52 7.28 -16.30
C ASN A 112 -33.29 6.14 -15.66
N LYS A 113 -32.82 4.92 -15.90
CA LYS A 113 -33.14 3.74 -15.11
C LYS A 113 -31.94 3.38 -14.26
N ALA A 114 -32.19 3.04 -13.00
CA ALA A 114 -31.19 2.65 -12.03
C ALA A 114 -31.62 1.37 -11.34
N THR A 115 -30.70 0.42 -11.23
CA THR A 115 -30.93 -0.82 -10.48
C THR A 115 -29.82 -0.96 -9.47
N VAL A 116 -30.18 -0.94 -8.19
CA VAL A 116 -29.27 -1.22 -7.09
C VAL A 116 -29.01 -2.72 -7.06
N LEU A 117 -27.74 -3.09 -6.94
CA LEU A 117 -27.27 -4.48 -6.93
C LEU A 117 -26.59 -4.73 -5.59
N ASN A 118 -27.09 -5.71 -4.85
CA ASN A 118 -26.66 -6.00 -3.49
C ASN A 118 -25.80 -7.26 -3.44
N GLY A 119 -24.55 -7.07 -3.02
CA GLY A 119 -23.57 -8.14 -2.94
C GLY A 119 -22.91 -8.47 -4.28
N GLY A 120 -21.93 -9.36 -4.20
CA GLY A 120 -21.06 -9.70 -5.32
C GLY A 120 -21.74 -10.49 -6.42
N LYS A 121 -22.50 -11.52 -6.04
CA LYS A 121 -23.11 -12.47 -6.97
C LYS A 121 -24.06 -11.77 -7.95
N GLU A 122 -25.06 -11.07 -7.42
CA GLU A 122 -26.01 -10.30 -8.22
C GLU A 122 -25.30 -9.27 -9.11
N THR A 123 -24.31 -8.56 -8.55
CA THR A 123 -23.53 -7.57 -9.30
C THR A 123 -22.82 -8.19 -10.50
N PHE A 124 -22.11 -9.29 -10.30
CA PHE A 124 -21.33 -9.92 -11.37
C PHE A 124 -22.20 -10.64 -12.39
N GLU A 125 -23.30 -11.27 -11.97
CA GLU A 125 -24.28 -11.85 -12.91
C GLU A 125 -24.84 -10.78 -13.85
N SER A 126 -25.30 -9.64 -13.30
CA SER A 126 -25.80 -8.52 -14.10
C SER A 126 -24.73 -7.91 -15.02
N ILE A 127 -23.49 -7.82 -14.55
CA ILE A 127 -22.36 -7.37 -15.37
C ILE A 127 -22.15 -8.34 -16.53
N PHE A 128 -22.02 -9.65 -16.28
CA PHE A 128 -21.70 -10.63 -17.31
C PHE A 128 -22.79 -10.71 -18.38
N GLU A 129 -24.06 -10.73 -17.99
CA GLU A 129 -25.19 -10.67 -18.92
C GLU A 129 -25.12 -9.43 -19.83
N THR A 130 -24.74 -8.28 -19.27
CA THR A 130 -24.63 -7.03 -20.03
C THR A 130 -23.41 -7.06 -20.96
N LEU A 131 -22.28 -7.63 -20.52
CA LEU A 131 -21.09 -7.77 -21.37
C LEU A 131 -21.32 -8.72 -22.54
N GLU A 132 -22.08 -9.80 -22.32
CA GLU A 132 -22.50 -10.76 -23.35
C GLU A 132 -23.40 -10.13 -24.42
N GLN A 133 -24.00 -8.97 -24.15
CA GLN A 133 -24.81 -8.20 -25.10
C GLN A 133 -24.04 -7.09 -25.81
N ALA A 134 -22.78 -6.80 -25.44
CA ALA A 134 -22.01 -5.70 -26.03
C ALA A 134 -21.79 -5.84 -27.54
N GLU A 135 -21.95 -4.77 -28.29
CA GLU A 135 -21.90 -4.75 -29.76
C GLU A 135 -20.72 -3.95 -30.34
N HIS A 136 -20.25 -2.92 -29.64
CA HIS A 136 -19.25 -1.98 -30.16
C HIS A 136 -18.02 -1.88 -29.27
N PHE A 137 -18.20 -1.66 -27.97
CA PHE A 137 -17.08 -1.56 -27.03
C PHE A 137 -17.46 -1.85 -25.58
N ILE A 138 -16.46 -2.31 -24.84
CA ILE A 138 -16.50 -2.50 -23.39
C ILE A 138 -15.34 -1.72 -22.78
N HIS A 139 -15.66 -0.79 -21.89
CA HIS A 139 -14.69 0.01 -21.16
C HIS A 139 -14.78 -0.30 -19.66
N LEU A 140 -13.69 -0.74 -19.05
CA LEU A 140 -13.68 -1.18 -17.65
C LEU A 140 -12.56 -0.51 -16.88
N GLN A 141 -12.85 -0.13 -15.64
CA GLN A 141 -11.87 0.45 -14.74
C GLN A 141 -12.08 -0.05 -13.32
N TYR A 142 -11.03 -0.61 -12.71
CA TYR A 142 -11.09 -1.15 -11.35
C TYR A 142 -9.83 -0.85 -10.53
N TYR A 143 -10.04 -0.63 -9.22
CA TYR A 143 -8.94 -0.58 -8.24
C TYR A 143 -8.29 -1.96 -8.06
N ILE A 144 -9.11 -2.97 -7.75
CA ILE A 144 -8.67 -4.36 -7.66
C ILE A 144 -9.32 -5.12 -8.82
N PHE A 145 -8.46 -5.60 -9.70
CA PHE A 145 -8.74 -6.68 -10.64
C PHE A 145 -7.78 -7.81 -10.27
N SER A 146 -8.30 -8.89 -9.72
CA SER A 146 -7.51 -10.02 -9.21
C SER A 146 -7.67 -11.24 -10.10
N GLU A 147 -6.60 -12.02 -10.21
CA GLU A 147 -6.68 -13.37 -10.78
C GLU A 147 -7.61 -14.26 -9.95
N GLY A 148 -8.44 -15.04 -10.65
CA GLY A 148 -9.50 -15.87 -10.06
C GLY A 148 -10.61 -16.22 -11.07
N GLU A 149 -11.67 -16.83 -10.57
CA GLU A 149 -12.84 -17.26 -11.34
C GLU A 149 -13.51 -16.09 -12.07
N LEU A 150 -13.71 -14.96 -11.37
CA LEU A 150 -14.32 -13.78 -12.00
C LEU A 150 -13.47 -13.29 -13.17
N SER A 151 -12.14 -13.20 -12.99
CA SER A 151 -11.23 -12.75 -14.05
C SER A 151 -11.23 -13.69 -15.25
N GLU A 152 -11.36 -14.99 -15.04
CA GLU A 152 -11.41 -15.95 -16.16
C GLU A 152 -12.75 -15.88 -16.89
N ARG A 153 -13.85 -15.61 -16.19
CA ARG A 153 -15.14 -15.33 -16.83
C ARG A 153 -15.09 -14.05 -17.68
N PHE A 154 -14.46 -12.98 -17.18
CA PHE A 154 -14.17 -11.79 -17.99
C PHE A 154 -13.32 -12.14 -19.23
N TYR A 155 -12.26 -12.95 -19.07
CA TYR A 155 -11.39 -13.36 -20.18
C TYR A 155 -12.18 -14.07 -21.29
N ASN A 156 -13.04 -15.02 -20.92
CA ASN A 156 -13.83 -15.78 -21.88
C ASN A 156 -14.82 -14.90 -22.64
N ILE A 157 -15.53 -14.01 -21.94
CA ILE A 157 -16.46 -13.06 -22.58
C ILE A 157 -15.70 -12.13 -23.52
N PHE A 158 -14.56 -11.59 -23.09
CA PHE A 158 -13.74 -10.72 -23.96
C PHE A 158 -13.23 -11.46 -25.18
N LYS A 159 -12.89 -12.75 -25.07
CA LYS A 159 -12.43 -13.55 -26.20
C LYS A 159 -13.51 -13.65 -27.27
N GLU A 160 -14.74 -13.96 -26.86
CA GLU A 160 -15.88 -14.02 -27.78
C GLU A 160 -16.22 -12.65 -28.38
N LYS A 161 -16.17 -11.60 -27.55
CA LYS A 161 -16.53 -10.24 -27.95
C LYS A 161 -15.51 -9.62 -28.91
N ILE A 162 -14.22 -9.79 -28.64
CA ILE A 162 -13.16 -9.34 -29.54
C ILE A 162 -13.22 -10.10 -30.87
N ALA A 163 -13.53 -11.40 -30.86
CA ALA A 163 -13.74 -12.16 -32.10
C ALA A 163 -14.92 -11.63 -32.93
N LYS A 164 -15.93 -11.02 -32.29
CA LYS A 164 -17.05 -10.31 -32.95
C LYS A 164 -16.75 -8.84 -33.29
N GLY A 165 -15.51 -8.37 -33.08
CA GLY A 165 -15.08 -7.01 -33.38
C GLY A 165 -15.33 -5.97 -32.28
N VAL A 166 -15.78 -6.37 -31.09
CA VAL A 166 -16.00 -5.47 -29.96
C VAL A 166 -14.67 -5.01 -29.36
N GLU A 167 -14.51 -3.69 -29.18
CA GLU A 167 -13.29 -3.14 -28.60
C GLU A 167 -13.30 -3.20 -27.07
N VAL A 168 -12.31 -3.85 -26.46
CA VAL A 168 -12.22 -3.95 -24.99
C VAL A 168 -11.06 -3.10 -24.46
N ARG A 169 -11.34 -2.21 -23.49
CA ARG A 169 -10.34 -1.37 -22.81
C ARG A 169 -10.40 -1.55 -21.31
N LEU A 170 -9.26 -1.84 -20.70
CA LEU A 170 -9.16 -2.11 -19.27
C LEU A 170 -8.16 -1.16 -18.61
N ILE A 171 -8.61 -0.40 -17.61
CA ILE A 171 -7.77 0.38 -16.72
C ILE A 171 -7.74 -0.33 -15.36
N TYR A 172 -6.55 -0.53 -14.81
CA TYR A 172 -6.40 -1.16 -13.50
C TYR A 172 -5.43 -0.38 -12.63
N ASP A 173 -5.72 -0.23 -11.33
CA ASP A 173 -4.73 0.35 -10.42
C ASP A 173 -3.56 -0.61 -10.25
N SER A 174 -2.35 -0.11 -10.53
CA SER A 174 -1.15 -0.93 -10.46
C SER A 174 -0.92 -1.55 -9.08
N PHE A 175 -1.27 -0.88 -7.99
CA PHE A 175 -1.03 -1.35 -6.63
C PHE A 175 -2.15 -2.29 -6.16
N GLY A 176 -3.42 -1.87 -6.33
CA GLY A 176 -4.57 -2.69 -5.94
C GLY A 176 -4.62 -4.02 -6.69
N SER A 177 -4.28 -4.00 -7.99
CA SER A 177 -4.31 -5.16 -8.88
C SER A 177 -2.94 -5.86 -8.95
N SER A 178 -2.29 -6.07 -7.80
CA SER A 178 -0.92 -6.62 -7.75
C SER A 178 -0.82 -8.07 -8.22
N SER A 179 -1.88 -8.87 -8.09
CA SER A 179 -1.99 -10.23 -8.64
C SER A 179 -2.19 -10.22 -10.16
N PHE A 180 -2.81 -9.19 -10.72
CA PHE A 180 -3.04 -9.03 -12.16
C PHE A 180 -1.83 -8.38 -12.86
N ARG A 181 -0.70 -9.09 -12.85
CA ARG A 181 0.58 -8.66 -13.45
C ARG A 181 1.27 -9.82 -14.17
N GLY A 182 2.36 -9.56 -14.89
CA GLY A 182 3.13 -10.59 -15.58
C GLY A 182 2.33 -11.32 -16.65
N ASN A 183 2.23 -12.64 -16.54
CA ASN A 183 1.58 -13.49 -17.53
C ASN A 183 0.06 -13.27 -17.60
N THR A 184 -0.60 -12.99 -16.48
CA THR A 184 -2.06 -12.82 -16.41
C THR A 184 -2.50 -11.64 -17.26
N ILE A 185 -1.92 -10.45 -17.05
CA ILE A 185 -2.19 -9.28 -17.90
C ILE A 185 -1.75 -9.49 -19.36
N LYS A 186 -0.64 -10.24 -19.58
CA LYS A 186 -0.16 -10.55 -20.93
C LYS A 186 -1.21 -11.35 -21.72
N ARG A 187 -1.83 -12.37 -21.11
CA ARG A 187 -2.94 -13.14 -21.73
C ARG A 187 -4.06 -12.23 -22.25
N PHE A 188 -4.50 -11.25 -21.45
CA PHE A 188 -5.54 -10.31 -21.87
C PHE A 188 -5.08 -9.42 -23.04
N ARG A 189 -3.83 -8.95 -23.02
CA ARG A 189 -3.28 -8.13 -24.11
C ARG A 189 -3.12 -8.92 -25.40
N ASP A 190 -2.61 -10.15 -25.31
CA ASP A 190 -2.44 -11.06 -26.44
C ASP A 190 -3.79 -11.39 -27.11
N LEU A 191 -4.88 -11.36 -26.32
CA LEU A 191 -6.25 -11.50 -26.81
C LEU A 191 -6.75 -10.28 -27.59
N GLY A 192 -6.13 -9.11 -27.44
CA GLY A 192 -6.54 -7.83 -28.05
C GLY A 192 -7.14 -6.83 -27.07
N VAL A 193 -7.15 -7.12 -25.76
CA VAL A 193 -7.62 -6.15 -24.74
C VAL A 193 -6.60 -5.03 -24.58
N LYS A 194 -7.04 -3.79 -24.76
CA LYS A 194 -6.24 -2.58 -24.53
C LYS A 194 -6.13 -2.28 -23.04
N ALA A 195 -5.18 -2.92 -22.36
CA ALA A 195 -5.07 -2.90 -20.91
C ALA A 195 -3.90 -2.04 -20.38
N PHE A 196 -4.22 -0.98 -19.63
CA PHE A 196 -3.27 0.03 -19.15
C PHE A 196 -3.26 0.18 -17.62
N PRO A 197 -2.07 0.23 -16.98
CA PRO A 197 -1.96 0.45 -15.54
C PRO A 197 -2.11 1.92 -15.18
N MET A 198 -2.94 2.22 -14.17
CA MET A 198 -2.99 3.53 -13.54
C MET A 198 -1.98 3.66 -12.40
N MET A 199 -1.37 4.85 -12.30
CA MET A 199 -0.38 5.21 -11.27
C MET A 199 0.78 4.21 -11.10
N PRO A 200 1.46 3.78 -12.19
CA PRO A 200 2.53 2.78 -12.09
C PRO A 200 3.70 3.31 -11.26
N ILE A 201 4.16 2.48 -10.31
CA ILE A 201 5.30 2.82 -9.45
C ILE A 201 6.58 2.81 -10.30
N ARG A 202 7.12 4.00 -10.62
CA ARG A 202 8.39 4.18 -11.36
C ARG A 202 9.35 5.03 -10.52
N PHE A 203 10.67 4.88 -10.69
CA PHE A 203 11.70 5.54 -9.86
C PHE A 203 11.52 7.08 -9.78
N GLY A 204 11.14 7.73 -10.89
CA GLY A 204 10.88 9.18 -10.94
C GLY A 204 9.49 9.64 -10.43
N SER A 205 8.51 8.73 -10.29
CA SER A 205 7.15 9.03 -9.84
C SER A 205 6.79 8.35 -8.50
N LEU A 206 7.74 7.65 -7.87
CA LEU A 206 7.56 6.82 -6.69
C LEU A 206 6.82 7.57 -5.57
N LEU A 207 7.27 8.77 -5.23
CA LEU A 207 6.70 9.57 -4.14
C LEU A 207 5.27 10.08 -4.42
N PHE A 208 4.95 10.32 -5.69
CA PHE A 208 3.63 10.75 -6.13
C PHE A 208 2.66 9.57 -6.18
N THR A 209 3.08 8.48 -6.82
CA THR A 209 2.24 7.29 -7.02
C THR A 209 1.92 6.57 -5.72
N LEU A 210 2.81 6.50 -4.73
CA LEU A 210 2.52 5.81 -3.45
C LEU A 210 1.30 6.40 -2.72
N ASN A 211 1.09 7.71 -2.80
CA ASN A 211 0.02 8.37 -2.07
C ASN A 211 -1.33 8.38 -2.82
N TYR A 212 -1.31 8.41 -4.15
CA TYR A 212 -2.49 8.53 -5.00
C TYR A 212 -2.84 7.23 -5.70
N ARG A 213 -4.10 6.80 -5.62
CA ARG A 213 -4.57 5.54 -6.18
C ARG A 213 -5.87 5.76 -6.95
N ASN A 214 -6.10 4.95 -7.99
CA ASN A 214 -7.41 4.92 -8.63
C ASN A 214 -8.32 3.98 -7.85
N HIS A 215 -9.32 4.52 -7.16
CA HIS A 215 -10.22 3.72 -6.35
C HIS A 215 -11.61 3.52 -7.00
N ARG A 216 -11.78 3.97 -8.25
CA ARG A 216 -13.03 3.82 -8.99
C ARG A 216 -13.25 2.37 -9.41
N LYS A 217 -14.52 1.98 -9.50
CA LYS A 217 -14.97 0.73 -10.11
C LYS A 217 -16.08 1.12 -11.07
N MET A 218 -15.86 0.94 -12.37
CA MET A 218 -16.89 1.22 -13.36
C MET A 218 -16.72 0.37 -14.61
N ILE A 219 -17.85 0.09 -15.25
CA ILE A 219 -17.94 -0.53 -16.57
C ILE A 219 -18.87 0.33 -17.41
N ILE A 220 -18.52 0.54 -18.67
CA ILE A 220 -19.36 1.18 -19.69
C ILE A 220 -19.44 0.23 -20.88
N VAL A 221 -20.67 -0.12 -21.27
CA VAL A 221 -20.97 -0.97 -22.43
C VAL A 221 -21.67 -0.13 -23.49
N ASP A 222 -21.04 -0.03 -24.66
CA ASP A 222 -21.53 0.69 -25.85
C ASP A 222 -21.96 2.14 -25.59
N GLY A 223 -21.50 2.74 -24.48
CA GLY A 223 -21.91 4.08 -24.06
C GLY A 223 -23.37 4.18 -23.60
N LYS A 224 -24.10 3.05 -23.53
CA LYS A 224 -25.55 2.99 -23.21
C LYS A 224 -25.83 2.51 -21.79
N ILE A 225 -25.01 1.59 -21.29
CA ILE A 225 -25.15 0.97 -19.97
C ILE A 225 -23.87 1.21 -19.16
N GLY A 226 -24.03 1.60 -17.91
CA GLY A 226 -22.96 1.88 -16.97
C GLY A 226 -23.11 1.10 -15.67
N PHE A 227 -21.98 0.76 -15.05
CA PHE A 227 -21.94 0.21 -13.70
C PHE A 227 -20.99 1.05 -12.84
N THR A 228 -21.33 1.29 -11.57
CA THR A 228 -20.43 1.90 -10.59
C THR A 228 -20.79 1.49 -9.17
N GLY A 229 -19.86 1.56 -8.21
CA GLY A 229 -20.14 1.20 -6.81
C GLY A 229 -18.89 0.77 -6.04
N GLY A 230 -19.09 -0.07 -5.03
CA GLY A 230 -18.00 -0.54 -4.14
C GLY A 230 -17.34 -1.87 -4.53
N VAL A 231 -18.05 -2.73 -5.27
CA VAL A 231 -17.59 -4.07 -5.69
C VAL A 231 -16.33 -4.00 -6.56
N ASN A 232 -15.30 -4.77 -6.21
CA ASN A 232 -14.09 -4.99 -7.04
C ASN A 232 -14.11 -6.37 -7.70
N VAL A 233 -13.30 -6.56 -8.75
CA VAL A 233 -13.13 -7.89 -9.40
C VAL A 233 -12.19 -8.74 -8.56
N THR A 234 -12.77 -9.48 -7.61
CA THR A 234 -12.08 -10.42 -6.73
C THR A 234 -13.06 -11.47 -6.22
N ASP A 235 -12.63 -12.73 -6.18
CA ASP A 235 -13.50 -13.86 -5.83
C ASP A 235 -14.01 -13.81 -4.37
N GLN A 236 -13.49 -12.90 -3.53
CA GLN A 236 -13.99 -12.66 -2.16
C GLN A 236 -15.47 -12.24 -2.12
N TYR A 237 -15.98 -11.69 -3.23
CA TYR A 237 -17.38 -11.29 -3.38
C TYR A 237 -18.32 -12.45 -3.74
N ILE A 238 -17.77 -13.60 -4.15
CA ILE A 238 -18.56 -14.78 -4.53
C ILE A 238 -18.23 -16.03 -3.69
N LYS A 239 -17.11 -16.02 -2.96
CA LYS A 239 -16.60 -17.15 -2.18
C LYS A 239 -16.02 -16.72 -0.83
N PRO A 240 -16.16 -17.53 0.23
CA PRO A 240 -15.58 -17.25 1.55
C PRO A 240 -14.09 -17.59 1.57
N ILE A 241 -13.25 -16.73 0.98
CA ILE A 241 -11.80 -16.96 0.84
C ILE A 241 -11.02 -16.70 2.15
N SER A 242 -11.61 -15.97 3.08
CA SER A 242 -10.97 -15.59 4.35
C SER A 242 -11.97 -15.65 5.51
N ASP A 243 -11.46 -15.49 6.74
CA ASP A 243 -12.26 -15.39 7.96
C ASP A 243 -13.30 -14.24 7.95
N LEU A 244 -13.26 -13.35 6.94
CA LEU A 244 -14.26 -12.31 6.71
C LEU A 244 -15.55 -12.82 6.05
N GLY A 245 -15.58 -14.08 5.62
CA GLY A 245 -16.69 -14.64 4.86
C GLY A 245 -16.78 -14.08 3.43
N ILE A 246 -17.98 -14.15 2.84
CA ILE A 246 -18.28 -13.52 1.55
C ILE A 246 -18.44 -12.01 1.79
N TRP A 247 -17.74 -11.21 0.99
CA TRP A 247 -17.83 -9.76 1.09
C TRP A 247 -19.18 -9.27 0.56
N ASN A 248 -19.87 -8.48 1.36
CA ASN A 248 -21.06 -7.75 0.93
C ASN A 248 -20.67 -6.34 0.47
N ASP A 249 -21.39 -5.78 -0.49
CA ASP A 249 -21.16 -4.42 -1.00
C ASP A 249 -22.42 -3.96 -1.73
N ILE A 250 -22.41 -2.72 -2.21
CA ILE A 250 -23.47 -2.16 -3.03
C ILE A 250 -22.89 -1.65 -4.36
N HIS A 251 -23.62 -1.96 -5.44
CA HIS A 251 -23.31 -1.50 -6.79
C HIS A 251 -24.57 -0.94 -7.44
N ILE A 252 -24.42 -0.19 -8.53
CA ILE A 252 -25.56 0.34 -9.29
C ILE A 252 -25.33 0.12 -10.78
N LYS A 253 -26.34 -0.44 -11.45
CA LYS A 253 -26.47 -0.46 -12.91
C LYS A 253 -27.26 0.77 -13.32
N LEU A 254 -26.75 1.47 -14.34
CA LEU A 254 -27.28 2.73 -14.85
C LEU A 254 -27.55 2.60 -16.34
N GLU A 255 -28.73 3.01 -16.76
CA GLU A 255 -29.13 3.08 -18.16
C GLU A 255 -29.76 4.45 -18.43
N GLY A 256 -29.40 5.08 -19.55
CA GLY A 256 -29.90 6.42 -19.91
C GLY A 256 -28.85 7.53 -19.81
N PRO A 257 -29.27 8.80 -19.91
CA PRO A 257 -28.37 9.95 -20.14
C PRO A 257 -27.19 10.08 -19.16
N VAL A 258 -27.33 9.64 -17.91
CA VAL A 258 -26.27 9.72 -16.89
C VAL A 258 -25.01 8.93 -17.25
N VAL A 259 -25.13 7.90 -18.11
CA VAL A 259 -23.99 7.10 -18.58
C VAL A 259 -22.97 7.97 -19.32
N LYS A 260 -23.39 9.07 -19.98
CA LYS A 260 -22.47 10.06 -20.59
C LYS A 260 -21.47 10.61 -19.56
N SER A 261 -21.94 10.94 -18.36
CA SER A 261 -21.10 11.46 -17.29
C SER A 261 -20.10 10.41 -16.79
N LEU A 262 -20.55 9.17 -16.60
CA LEU A 262 -19.68 8.07 -16.16
C LEU A 262 -18.61 7.77 -17.21
N HIS A 263 -19.00 7.71 -18.49
CA HIS A 263 -18.09 7.45 -19.59
C HIS A 263 -17.08 8.58 -19.79
N ARG A 264 -17.47 9.85 -19.60
CA ARG A 264 -16.53 10.97 -19.57
C ARG A 264 -15.44 10.80 -18.50
N VAL A 265 -15.80 10.31 -17.32
CA VAL A 265 -14.84 10.02 -16.24
C VAL A 265 -13.85 8.94 -16.67
N PHE A 266 -14.34 7.83 -17.24
CA PHE A 266 -13.49 6.76 -17.79
C PHE A 266 -12.54 7.29 -18.87
N ILE A 267 -13.07 8.04 -19.82
CA ILE A 267 -12.31 8.58 -20.95
C ILE A 267 -11.11 9.44 -20.46
N LYS A 268 -11.34 10.30 -19.45
CA LYS A 268 -10.27 11.10 -18.83
C LYS A 268 -9.20 10.24 -18.18
N ASP A 269 -9.61 9.17 -17.51
CA ASP A 269 -8.70 8.23 -16.85
C ASP A 269 -7.95 7.36 -17.86
N TYR A 270 -8.59 6.97 -18.96
CA TYR A 270 -7.96 6.23 -20.04
C TYR A 270 -6.88 7.07 -20.69
N TYR A 271 -7.21 8.31 -21.08
CA TYR A 271 -6.23 9.25 -21.63
C TYR A 271 -5.02 9.40 -20.70
N PHE A 272 -5.26 9.49 -19.39
CA PHE A 272 -4.19 9.56 -18.39
C PHE A 272 -3.33 8.29 -18.33
N ALA A 273 -3.94 7.10 -18.51
CA ALA A 273 -3.26 5.82 -18.37
C ALA A 273 -2.53 5.38 -19.65
N SER A 274 -3.06 5.70 -20.83
CA SER A 274 -2.54 5.24 -22.13
C SER A 274 -1.84 6.31 -22.95
N ASP A 275 -2.04 7.60 -22.66
CA ASP A 275 -1.72 8.73 -23.53
C ASP A 275 -2.41 8.67 -24.93
N GLU A 276 -3.37 7.75 -25.14
CA GLU A 276 -4.16 7.65 -26.38
C GLU A 276 -5.36 8.61 -26.34
N GLU A 277 -5.54 9.39 -27.40
CA GLU A 277 -6.73 10.22 -27.59
C GLU A 277 -7.88 9.37 -28.14
N LEU A 278 -8.72 8.85 -27.23
CA LEU A 278 -10.05 8.32 -27.58
C LEU A 278 -11.10 9.42 -27.75
N LEU A 279 -10.74 10.63 -27.36
CA LEU A 279 -11.59 11.80 -27.29
C LEU A 279 -12.07 12.16 -28.70
N LEU A 280 -13.35 12.54 -28.86
CA LEU A 280 -13.98 13.04 -30.10
C LEU A 280 -14.41 12.01 -31.15
N LYS A 281 -14.26 10.71 -30.94
CA LYS A 281 -14.87 9.77 -31.89
C LYS A 281 -16.34 9.63 -31.56
N GLU A 282 -17.22 10.05 -32.46
CA GLU A 282 -18.69 9.94 -32.33
C GLU A 282 -19.13 8.54 -31.89
N LYS A 283 -18.44 7.50 -32.36
CA LYS A 283 -18.72 6.11 -31.94
C LYS A 283 -18.64 5.85 -30.43
N TYR A 284 -17.90 6.66 -29.66
CA TYR A 284 -17.81 6.54 -28.20
C TYR A 284 -18.70 7.56 -27.47
N ILE A 285 -19.46 8.37 -28.20
CA ILE A 285 -20.42 9.34 -27.63
C ILE A 285 -21.75 9.13 -28.36
N PRO A 286 -22.37 7.94 -28.25
CA PRO A 286 -23.62 7.68 -28.92
C PRO A 286 -24.73 8.55 -28.33
N LYS A 287 -25.76 8.84 -29.13
CA LYS A 287 -26.99 9.41 -28.62
C LYS A 287 -27.63 8.41 -27.65
N ILE A 288 -27.89 8.86 -26.42
CA ILE A 288 -28.50 8.02 -25.39
C ILE A 288 -29.96 8.40 -25.23
N GLU A 289 -30.84 7.43 -25.42
CA GLU A 289 -32.27 7.55 -25.15
C GLU A 289 -32.56 7.55 -23.65
N GLN A 290 -33.69 8.15 -23.27
CA GLN A 290 -34.22 7.98 -21.92
C GLN A 290 -34.68 6.52 -21.73
N LYS A 291 -34.37 5.94 -20.57
CA LYS A 291 -34.71 4.54 -20.23
C LYS A 291 -35.55 4.41 -18.96
N GLY A 292 -35.83 5.52 -18.28
CA GLY A 292 -36.62 5.57 -17.05
C GLY A 292 -36.94 7.01 -16.67
N ASN A 293 -37.28 7.25 -15.40
CA ASN A 293 -37.70 8.55 -14.86
C ASN A 293 -36.77 9.09 -13.76
N HIS A 294 -35.75 8.33 -13.35
CA HIS A 294 -34.89 8.73 -12.23
C HIS A 294 -33.94 9.86 -12.62
N THR A 295 -33.74 10.78 -11.68
CA THR A 295 -32.76 11.86 -11.80
C THR A 295 -31.47 11.51 -11.07
N ILE A 296 -30.35 11.49 -11.79
CA ILE A 296 -29.07 11.02 -11.27
C ILE A 296 -27.94 11.97 -11.69
N GLN A 297 -27.00 12.20 -10.78
CA GLN A 297 -25.77 12.94 -11.04
C GLN A 297 -24.54 12.11 -10.66
N ILE A 298 -23.54 12.09 -11.54
CA ILE A 298 -22.24 11.48 -11.20
C ILE A 298 -21.38 12.50 -10.47
N VAL A 299 -20.79 12.07 -9.36
CA VAL A 299 -19.78 12.84 -8.63
C VAL A 299 -18.44 12.16 -8.80
N ALA A 300 -17.48 12.86 -9.42
CA ALA A 300 -16.13 12.36 -9.60
C ALA A 300 -15.13 13.27 -8.89
N ALA A 301 -14.25 12.67 -8.09
CA ALA A 301 -13.14 13.38 -7.44
C ALA A 301 -11.81 12.75 -7.77
N GLY A 302 -10.75 13.54 -7.69
CA GLY A 302 -9.37 13.09 -7.75
C GLY A 302 -8.42 14.14 -7.18
N PRO A 303 -7.14 13.81 -7.01
CA PRO A 303 -6.11 14.76 -6.57
C PRO A 303 -5.87 15.91 -7.57
N ASP A 304 -6.36 15.77 -8.80
CA ASP A 304 -6.39 16.77 -9.87
C ASP A 304 -7.56 17.76 -9.76
N SER A 305 -8.60 17.45 -8.97
CA SER A 305 -9.74 18.33 -8.73
C SER A 305 -9.33 19.55 -7.89
N LYS A 306 -9.87 20.73 -8.23
CA LYS A 306 -9.66 21.96 -7.43
C LYS A 306 -10.22 21.82 -6.02
N GLN A 307 -11.35 21.13 -5.89
CA GLN A 307 -12.08 20.94 -4.64
C GLN A 307 -12.20 19.44 -4.30
N PRO A 308 -12.24 19.07 -3.01
CA PRO A 308 -12.50 17.68 -2.58
C PRO A 308 -13.99 17.33 -2.75
N ALA A 309 -14.43 17.05 -3.97
CA ALA A 309 -15.84 16.93 -4.32
C ALA A 309 -16.62 15.90 -3.47
N ILE A 310 -16.07 14.70 -3.21
CA ILE A 310 -16.73 13.70 -2.35
C ILE A 310 -16.93 14.21 -0.91
N MET A 311 -15.93 14.88 -0.33
CA MET A 311 -16.05 15.42 1.03
C MET A 311 -17.11 16.53 1.08
N GLN A 312 -17.11 17.43 0.08
CA GLN A 312 -18.08 18.51 0.00
C GLN A 312 -19.49 18.00 -0.26
N GLN A 313 -19.64 16.96 -1.09
CA GLN A 313 -20.89 16.26 -1.30
C GLN A 313 -21.43 15.72 0.04
N TYR A 314 -20.63 14.97 0.79
CA TYR A 314 -21.07 14.39 2.07
C TYR A 314 -21.44 15.46 3.10
N ILE A 315 -20.61 16.50 3.26
CA ILE A 315 -20.94 17.62 4.15
C ILE A 315 -22.24 18.29 3.71
N SER A 316 -22.42 18.56 2.41
CA SER A 316 -23.62 19.20 1.91
C SER A 316 -24.86 18.33 2.11
N MET A 317 -24.77 17.01 1.95
CA MET A 317 -25.88 16.10 2.24
C MET A 317 -26.24 16.14 3.73
N ILE A 318 -25.24 16.03 4.62
CA ILE A 318 -25.47 16.08 6.08
C ILE A 318 -26.12 17.41 6.49
N MET A 319 -25.69 18.53 5.93
CA MET A 319 -26.23 19.86 6.22
C MET A 319 -27.56 20.18 5.54
N LEU A 320 -28.02 19.31 4.63
CA LEU A 320 -29.31 19.40 3.95
C LEU A 320 -30.34 18.42 4.52
N ALA A 321 -29.94 17.56 5.46
CA ALA A 321 -30.83 16.59 6.07
C ALA A 321 -31.83 17.29 7.01
N GLU A 322 -33.09 16.89 6.93
CA GLU A 322 -34.20 17.47 7.71
C GLU A 322 -34.81 16.49 8.70
N LYS A 323 -34.63 15.18 8.49
CA LYS A 323 -35.25 14.10 9.28
C LYS A 323 -34.22 13.05 9.67
N CYS A 324 -33.50 12.48 8.72
CA CYS A 324 -32.59 11.37 8.99
C CYS A 324 -31.37 11.32 8.06
N ILE A 325 -30.31 10.69 8.56
CA ILE A 325 -29.07 10.40 7.84
C ILE A 325 -28.70 8.93 8.07
N CYS A 326 -28.62 8.16 7.00
CA CYS A 326 -28.18 6.76 7.03
C CYS A 326 -26.82 6.63 6.34
N ILE A 327 -25.83 6.04 7.01
CA ILE A 327 -24.47 5.85 6.46
C ILE A 327 -24.07 4.39 6.58
N ALA A 328 -23.67 3.78 5.46
CA ALA A 328 -23.01 2.48 5.46
C ALA A 328 -21.58 2.63 4.94
N ASN A 329 -20.57 2.25 5.75
CA ASN A 329 -19.17 2.35 5.35
C ASN A 329 -18.26 1.34 6.06
N PRO A 330 -17.32 0.65 5.37
CA PRO A 330 -16.37 -0.24 6.04
C PRO A 330 -15.31 0.49 6.85
N TYR A 331 -15.01 1.74 6.48
CA TYR A 331 -13.92 2.53 7.05
C TYR A 331 -14.42 3.93 7.40
N PHE A 332 -15.25 4.00 8.44
CA PHE A 332 -15.77 5.28 8.93
C PHE A 332 -14.71 6.03 9.74
N ILE A 333 -13.84 6.78 9.05
CA ILE A 333 -12.72 7.55 9.61
C ILE A 333 -12.82 9.01 9.11
N PRO A 334 -13.93 9.71 9.44
CA PRO A 334 -14.29 10.97 8.79
C PRO A 334 -13.24 12.07 9.01
N SER A 335 -13.24 13.05 8.12
CA SER A 335 -12.46 14.27 8.36
C SER A 335 -13.07 15.06 9.52
N THR A 336 -12.29 15.96 10.11
CA THR A 336 -12.80 16.84 11.17
C THR A 336 -14.05 17.62 10.74
N ALA A 337 -14.13 18.04 9.48
CA ALA A 337 -15.29 18.77 8.96
C ALA A 337 -16.54 17.88 8.85
N VAL A 338 -16.37 16.65 8.34
CA VAL A 338 -17.48 15.68 8.25
C VAL A 338 -17.95 15.25 9.64
N LEU A 339 -17.02 15.01 10.56
CA LEU A 339 -17.34 14.66 11.95
C LEU A 339 -18.16 15.76 12.63
N GLN A 340 -17.75 17.03 12.51
CA GLN A 340 -18.50 18.14 13.08
C GLN A 340 -19.86 18.33 12.41
N ALA A 341 -19.96 18.16 11.09
CA ALA A 341 -21.23 18.22 10.38
C ALA A 341 -22.24 17.19 10.94
N LEU A 342 -21.79 15.95 11.20
CA LEU A 342 -22.64 14.92 11.81
C LEU A 342 -23.07 15.26 13.24
N LYS A 343 -22.14 15.78 14.05
CA LYS A 343 -22.46 16.21 15.42
C LYS A 343 -23.48 17.35 15.43
N ILE A 344 -23.33 18.31 14.52
CA ILE A 344 -24.29 19.41 14.36
C ILE A 344 -25.65 18.86 13.97
N ALA A 345 -25.74 17.98 12.96
CA ALA A 345 -26.99 17.38 12.55
C ALA A 345 -27.69 16.63 13.71
N ALA A 346 -26.96 15.78 14.43
CA ALA A 346 -27.51 15.05 15.58
C ALA A 346 -27.99 16.00 16.69
N LEU A 347 -27.20 17.01 17.04
CA LEU A 347 -27.59 18.02 18.04
C LEU A 347 -28.77 18.90 17.58
N SER A 348 -29.01 19.02 16.28
CA SER A 348 -30.19 19.68 15.70
C SER A 348 -31.44 18.79 15.69
N GLY A 349 -31.37 17.57 16.24
CA GLY A 349 -32.50 16.65 16.33
C GLY A 349 -32.68 15.75 15.10
N ILE A 350 -31.72 15.73 14.17
CA ILE A 350 -31.73 14.82 13.02
C ILE A 350 -31.31 13.42 13.48
N GLU A 351 -32.07 12.39 13.09
CA GLU A 351 -31.71 11.02 13.38
C GLU A 351 -30.50 10.59 12.55
N VAL A 352 -29.41 10.18 13.18
CA VAL A 352 -28.18 9.75 12.47
C VAL A 352 -27.88 8.31 12.80
N SER A 353 -27.88 7.45 11.78
CA SER A 353 -27.63 6.02 11.88
C SER A 353 -26.43 5.61 11.03
N ILE A 354 -25.43 4.99 11.66
CA ILE A 354 -24.18 4.55 11.04
C ILE A 354 -24.05 3.03 11.15
N LEU A 355 -24.04 2.36 10.00
CA LEU A 355 -23.82 0.92 9.87
C LEU A 355 -22.38 0.63 9.43
N VAL A 356 -21.65 -0.10 10.26
CA VAL A 356 -20.23 -0.45 10.05
C VAL A 356 -19.98 -1.93 10.36
N PRO A 357 -19.01 -2.59 9.70
CA PRO A 357 -18.70 -3.98 9.98
C PRO A 357 -17.96 -4.13 11.32
N LYS A 358 -18.31 -5.17 12.08
CA LYS A 358 -17.67 -5.55 13.35
C LYS A 358 -16.25 -6.09 13.12
N ILE A 359 -16.06 -6.78 12.00
CA ILE A 359 -14.77 -7.32 11.54
C ILE A 359 -14.24 -6.48 10.38
N SER A 360 -12.94 -6.53 10.11
CA SER A 360 -12.32 -5.73 9.04
C SER A 360 -11.06 -6.41 8.52
N ASP A 361 -10.82 -6.26 7.23
CA ASP A 361 -9.58 -6.61 6.54
C ASP A 361 -8.35 -5.81 7.02
N SER A 362 -8.57 -4.70 7.75
CA SER A 362 -7.50 -3.88 8.32
C SER A 362 -7.73 -3.57 9.79
N LYS A 363 -6.93 -4.19 10.68
CA LYS A 363 -6.92 -3.91 12.12
C LYS A 363 -6.71 -2.42 12.44
N MET A 364 -5.83 -1.76 11.68
CA MET A 364 -5.53 -0.34 11.86
C MET A 364 -6.74 0.52 11.46
N ALA A 365 -7.42 0.19 10.36
CA ALA A 365 -8.62 0.90 9.94
C ALA A 365 -9.74 0.73 10.96
N LYS A 366 -9.96 -0.50 11.47
CA LYS A 366 -10.91 -0.79 12.53
C LYS A 366 -10.65 0.03 13.79
N LEU A 367 -9.43 0.00 14.33
CA LEU A 367 -9.09 0.78 15.53
C LEU A 367 -9.27 2.30 15.30
N SER A 368 -8.90 2.78 14.11
CA SER A 368 -9.09 4.18 13.73
C SER A 368 -10.56 4.57 13.64
N MET A 369 -11.41 3.69 13.12
CA MET A 369 -12.85 3.90 13.04
C MET A 369 -13.46 4.01 14.45
N PHE A 370 -13.17 3.04 15.32
CA PHE A 370 -13.69 2.99 16.70
C PHE A 370 -13.29 4.24 17.51
N SER A 371 -12.13 4.84 17.22
CA SER A 371 -11.66 6.08 17.87
C SER A 371 -12.55 7.32 17.66
N ASN A 372 -13.52 7.26 16.74
CA ASN A 372 -14.46 8.35 16.46
C ASN A 372 -15.86 8.11 17.07
N PHE A 373 -16.14 6.90 17.56
CA PHE A 373 -17.50 6.53 17.98
C PHE A 373 -17.93 7.21 19.28
N GLU A 374 -17.01 7.34 20.26
CA GLU A 374 -17.33 7.94 21.56
C GLU A 374 -17.94 9.35 21.45
N GLU A 375 -17.36 10.22 20.61
CA GLU A 375 -17.86 11.59 20.41
C GLU A 375 -19.19 11.65 19.64
N LEU A 376 -19.52 10.62 18.86
CA LEU A 376 -20.76 10.54 18.08
C LEU A 376 -21.89 9.95 18.94
N LEU A 377 -21.60 8.88 19.69
CA LEU A 377 -22.52 8.30 20.65
C LEU A 377 -22.93 9.34 21.72
N ALA A 378 -21.98 10.18 22.17
CA ALA A 378 -22.23 11.24 23.14
C ALA A 378 -23.27 12.29 22.68
N VAL A 379 -23.51 12.42 21.37
CA VAL A 379 -24.50 13.35 20.80
C VAL A 379 -25.72 12.64 20.21
N GLY A 380 -25.92 11.36 20.53
CA GLY A 380 -27.12 10.60 20.14
C GLY A 380 -27.06 9.94 18.76
N VAL A 381 -25.88 9.81 18.15
CA VAL A 381 -25.74 9.07 16.88
C VAL A 381 -25.85 7.56 17.13
N ASN A 382 -26.72 6.88 16.40
CA ASN A 382 -26.88 5.43 16.45
C ASN A 382 -25.77 4.75 15.63
N ILE A 383 -25.03 3.83 16.24
CA ILE A 383 -23.95 3.08 15.55
C ILE A 383 -24.21 1.59 15.65
N TYR A 384 -24.41 0.93 14.51
CA TYR A 384 -24.71 -0.49 14.40
C TYR A 384 -23.50 -1.27 13.89
N LEU A 385 -23.16 -2.37 14.57
CA LEU A 385 -22.07 -3.27 14.20
C LEU A 385 -22.60 -4.56 13.58
N ARG A 386 -22.49 -4.70 12.26
CA ARG A 386 -22.88 -5.95 11.58
C ARG A 386 -21.78 -7.03 11.69
N PRO A 387 -22.12 -8.31 11.87
CA PRO A 387 -21.16 -9.39 12.07
C PRO A 387 -20.37 -9.73 10.79
N ASP A 388 -21.00 -9.59 9.63
CA ASP A 388 -20.40 -9.84 8.33
C ASP A 388 -19.59 -8.62 7.83
N PHE A 389 -18.71 -8.84 6.86
CA PHE A 389 -17.92 -7.77 6.28
C PHE A 389 -18.64 -7.13 5.08
N SER A 390 -19.28 -5.98 5.34
CA SER A 390 -19.79 -5.11 4.27
C SER A 390 -18.78 -4.02 3.92
N HIS A 391 -18.48 -3.94 2.63
CA HIS A 391 -17.62 -2.94 2.02
C HIS A 391 -18.43 -1.85 1.30
N SER A 392 -19.73 -1.71 1.57
CA SER A 392 -20.60 -0.67 0.99
C SER A 392 -20.13 0.74 1.29
N LYS A 393 -20.28 1.69 0.34
CA LYS A 393 -20.09 3.11 0.60
C LYS A 393 -21.33 3.89 0.20
N MET A 394 -22.13 4.19 1.20
CA MET A 394 -23.41 4.85 1.04
C MET A 394 -23.61 5.95 2.08
N ILE A 395 -24.24 7.05 1.65
CA ILE A 395 -24.94 7.98 2.52
C ILE A 395 -26.31 8.28 1.91
N LEU A 396 -27.35 8.30 2.74
CA LEU A 396 -28.71 8.64 2.37
C LEU A 396 -29.24 9.68 3.35
N ILE A 397 -30.05 10.63 2.86
CA ILE A 397 -30.74 11.61 3.68
C ILE A 397 -32.24 11.62 3.36
N ASP A 398 -33.04 11.67 4.42
CA ASP A 398 -34.50 11.87 4.43
C ASP A 398 -35.35 10.92 3.56
N GLY A 399 -34.76 9.81 3.09
CA GLY A 399 -35.41 8.95 2.11
C GLY A 399 -35.60 9.61 0.74
N GLU A 400 -34.84 10.66 0.42
CA GLU A 400 -34.99 11.45 -0.81
C GLU A 400 -33.73 11.52 -1.67
N ILE A 401 -32.55 11.52 -1.04
CA ILE A 401 -31.27 11.61 -1.74
C ILE A 401 -30.33 10.54 -1.22
N ALA A 402 -29.76 9.73 -2.12
CA ALA A 402 -28.73 8.76 -1.77
C ALA A 402 -27.49 8.90 -2.65
N SER A 403 -26.33 8.63 -2.06
CA SER A 403 -25.06 8.53 -2.76
C SER A 403 -24.52 7.13 -2.61
N ILE A 404 -24.27 6.45 -3.73
CA ILE A 404 -23.66 5.12 -3.77
C ILE A 404 -22.39 5.21 -4.64
N GLY A 405 -21.28 4.62 -4.20
CA GLY A 405 -20.07 4.67 -5.01
C GLY A 405 -18.83 4.04 -4.38
N SER A 406 -17.68 4.57 -4.75
CA SER A 406 -16.38 4.07 -4.30
C SER A 406 -15.80 4.84 -3.10
N GLY A 407 -16.29 6.06 -2.83
CA GLY A 407 -15.72 6.96 -1.83
C GLY A 407 -15.96 6.52 -0.39
N ASN A 408 -14.91 6.26 0.38
CA ASN A 408 -15.06 5.99 1.82
C ASN A 408 -15.20 7.29 2.61
N PHE A 409 -15.70 7.17 3.85
CA PHE A 409 -15.65 8.25 4.84
C PHE A 409 -14.24 8.37 5.43
N ASP A 410 -13.22 8.60 4.60
CA ASP A 410 -11.83 8.72 5.02
C ASP A 410 -11.05 9.82 4.30
N TYR A 411 -9.96 10.27 4.93
CA TYR A 411 -9.08 11.29 4.35
C TYR A 411 -8.52 10.90 2.98
N ARG A 412 -8.35 9.60 2.69
CA ARG A 412 -7.79 9.15 1.42
C ARG A 412 -8.77 9.37 0.28
N SER A 413 -10.03 9.00 0.47
CA SER A 413 -11.12 9.18 -0.50
C SER A 413 -11.38 10.67 -0.73
N PHE A 414 -11.22 11.49 0.31
CA PHE A 414 -11.39 12.95 0.20
C PHE A 414 -10.21 13.68 -0.45
N GLU A 415 -8.97 13.30 -0.13
CA GLU A 415 -7.77 14.06 -0.49
C GLU A 415 -6.93 13.42 -1.62
N HIS A 416 -6.91 12.09 -1.72
CA HIS A 416 -5.87 11.35 -2.45
C HIS A 416 -6.39 10.44 -3.57
N ASN A 417 -7.47 9.72 -3.36
CA ASN A 417 -7.94 8.74 -4.33
C ASN A 417 -8.72 9.42 -5.45
N PHE A 418 -8.68 8.80 -6.63
CA PHE A 418 -9.75 9.01 -7.60
C PHE A 418 -10.95 8.19 -7.16
N GLU A 419 -12.09 8.85 -7.00
CA GLU A 419 -13.35 8.26 -6.54
C GLU A 419 -14.49 8.65 -7.49
N THR A 420 -15.54 7.83 -7.52
CA THR A 420 -16.77 8.07 -8.27
C THR A 420 -17.97 7.59 -7.48
N ASN A 421 -18.98 8.46 -7.34
CA ASN A 421 -20.27 8.15 -6.76
C ASN A 421 -21.40 8.49 -7.74
N ALA A 422 -22.51 7.76 -7.67
CA ALA A 422 -23.79 8.12 -8.24
C ALA A 422 -24.66 8.74 -7.13
N LEU A 423 -25.13 9.96 -7.38
CA LEU A 423 -26.03 10.72 -6.52
C LEU A 423 -27.44 10.65 -7.10
N LEU A 424 -28.32 9.99 -6.37
CA LEU A 424 -29.71 9.71 -6.73
C LEU A 424 -30.60 10.77 -6.11
N TYR A 425 -31.41 11.44 -6.93
CA TYR A 425 -32.45 12.39 -6.52
C TYR A 425 -33.82 11.79 -6.81
N ASP A 426 -34.14 10.69 -6.14
CA ASP A 426 -35.29 9.87 -6.50
C ASP A 426 -35.89 9.18 -5.26
N VAL A 427 -37.08 9.64 -4.85
CA VAL A 427 -37.72 9.21 -3.61
C VAL A 427 -38.07 7.72 -3.61
N GLU A 428 -38.47 7.15 -4.75
CA GLU A 428 -38.87 5.75 -4.84
C GLU A 428 -37.67 4.84 -4.60
N LEU A 429 -36.58 5.08 -5.34
CA LEU A 429 -35.35 4.31 -5.22
C LEU A 429 -34.68 4.50 -3.86
N THR A 430 -34.65 5.73 -3.34
CA THR A 430 -34.03 6.00 -2.04
C THR A 430 -34.81 5.40 -0.89
N LYS A 431 -36.15 5.36 -0.94
CA LYS A 431 -36.95 4.65 0.06
C LYS A 431 -36.69 3.15 0.07
N SER A 432 -36.55 2.52 -1.10
CA SER A 432 -36.17 1.10 -1.19
C SER A 432 -34.82 0.84 -0.52
N ILE A 433 -33.82 1.67 -0.82
CA ILE A 433 -32.49 1.61 -0.19
C ILE A 433 -32.57 1.80 1.33
N GLN A 434 -33.37 2.77 1.78
CA GLN A 434 -33.56 3.03 3.21
C GLN A 434 -34.22 1.86 3.93
N THR A 435 -35.26 1.26 3.36
CA THR A 435 -35.93 0.08 3.93
C THR A 435 -34.96 -1.09 4.12
N GLU A 436 -34.07 -1.33 3.16
CA GLU A 436 -33.04 -2.36 3.28
C GLU A 436 -32.03 -2.04 4.40
N PHE A 437 -31.57 -0.79 4.46
CA PHE A 437 -30.69 -0.30 5.53
C PHE A 437 -31.34 -0.50 6.91
N ASP A 438 -32.59 -0.07 7.07
CA ASP A 438 -33.33 -0.15 8.33
C ASP A 438 -33.58 -1.61 8.73
N THR A 439 -33.91 -2.47 7.76
CA THR A 439 -34.05 -3.92 7.98
C THR A 439 -32.77 -4.54 8.52
N ILE A 440 -31.61 -4.15 7.98
CA ILE A 440 -30.32 -4.61 8.49
C ILE A 440 -30.08 -4.07 9.91
N CYS A 441 -30.32 -2.79 10.15
CA CYS A 441 -30.13 -2.17 11.47
C CYS A 441 -31.04 -2.78 12.54
N ASN A 442 -32.30 -3.10 12.22
CA ASN A 442 -33.27 -3.70 13.13
C ASN A 442 -32.87 -5.10 13.63
N ASN A 443 -31.96 -5.78 12.93
CA ASN A 443 -31.41 -7.06 13.39
C ASN A 443 -30.33 -6.91 14.47
N TYR A 444 -29.87 -5.68 14.76
CA TYR A 444 -28.74 -5.44 15.64
C TYR A 444 -29.03 -4.35 16.67
N ILE A 445 -28.56 -4.56 17.90
CA ILE A 445 -28.62 -3.54 18.94
C ILE A 445 -27.54 -2.49 18.66
N PRO A 446 -27.87 -1.18 18.65
CA PRO A 446 -26.88 -0.14 18.49
C PRO A 446 -25.88 -0.14 19.66
N LEU A 447 -24.68 0.39 19.43
CA LEU A 447 -23.68 0.54 20.48
C LEU A 447 -24.21 1.44 21.61
N ASP A 448 -24.17 0.92 22.84
CA ASP A 448 -24.49 1.71 24.03
C ASP A 448 -23.34 2.67 24.38
N TYR A 449 -23.70 3.93 24.68
CA TYR A 449 -22.72 4.99 24.98
C TYR A 449 -21.94 4.71 26.26
N GLU A 450 -22.60 4.36 27.36
CA GLU A 450 -21.95 4.17 28.66
C GLU A 450 -21.01 2.95 28.64
N SER A 451 -21.46 1.85 28.03
CA SER A 451 -20.62 0.67 27.77
C SER A 451 -19.41 1.01 26.90
N PHE A 452 -19.59 1.79 25.83
CA PHE A 452 -18.49 2.19 24.96
C PHE A 452 -17.50 3.12 25.67
N LYS A 453 -17.98 4.10 26.42
CA LYS A 453 -17.18 5.05 27.20
C LYS A 453 -16.32 4.35 28.25
N ASN A 454 -16.89 3.36 28.94
CA ASN A 454 -16.23 2.60 30.02
C ASN A 454 -15.34 1.45 29.51
N ARG A 455 -15.08 1.36 28.19
CA ARG A 455 -14.17 0.36 27.62
C ARG A 455 -12.74 0.49 28.17
N PRO A 456 -11.96 -0.61 28.24
CA PRO A 456 -10.63 -0.61 28.85
C PRO A 456 -9.68 0.46 28.29
N VAL A 457 -8.90 1.10 29.16
CA VAL A 457 -7.97 2.19 28.81
C VAL A 457 -6.94 1.76 27.76
N TRP A 458 -6.43 0.52 27.83
CA TRP A 458 -5.50 0.01 26.81
C TRP A 458 -6.12 -0.02 25.41
N LYS A 459 -7.44 -0.28 25.31
CA LYS A 459 -8.15 -0.28 24.03
C LYS A 459 -8.31 1.15 23.51
N ARG A 460 -8.66 2.09 24.39
CA ARG A 460 -8.71 3.54 24.07
C ARG A 460 -7.35 4.06 23.59
N LEU A 461 -6.26 3.62 24.22
CA LEU A 461 -4.90 3.97 23.80
C LEU A 461 -4.60 3.46 22.38
N LEU A 462 -4.91 2.19 22.09
CA LEU A 462 -4.70 1.63 20.74
C LEU A 462 -5.56 2.32 19.68
N GLU A 463 -6.81 2.63 20.00
CA GLU A 463 -7.71 3.40 19.12
C GLU A 463 -7.16 4.81 18.85
N GLY A 464 -6.69 5.53 19.88
CA GLY A 464 -6.09 6.85 19.76
C GLY A 464 -4.79 6.84 18.95
N MET A 465 -3.91 5.86 19.19
CA MET A 465 -2.70 5.66 18.38
C MET A 465 -3.07 5.36 16.92
N ALA A 466 -4.04 4.48 16.70
CA ALA A 466 -4.51 4.17 15.35
C ALA A 466 -5.06 5.41 14.64
N LYS A 467 -5.87 6.24 15.31
CA LYS A 467 -6.38 7.53 14.79
C LYS A 467 -5.25 8.43 14.30
N PHE A 468 -4.17 8.55 15.06
CA PHE A 468 -3.00 9.35 14.69
C PHE A 468 -2.32 8.83 13.42
N PHE A 469 -2.12 7.52 13.33
CA PHE A 469 -1.51 6.88 12.16
C PHE A 469 -2.49 6.65 11.01
N SER A 470 -3.81 6.81 11.23
CA SER A 470 -4.88 6.52 10.26
C SER A 470 -4.73 7.33 8.98
N ARG A 471 -4.27 8.58 9.11
CA ARG A 471 -3.95 9.45 7.97
C ARG A 471 -2.83 8.88 7.09
N TYR A 472 -2.02 8.00 7.64
CA TYR A 472 -0.90 7.32 6.99
C TYR A 472 -1.12 5.80 6.87
N SER A 473 -2.25 5.24 7.32
CA SER A 473 -2.37 3.82 7.69
C SER A 473 -2.47 2.83 6.54
N LYS A 474 -2.87 3.22 5.33
CA LYS A 474 -2.72 2.33 4.16
C LYS A 474 -1.31 2.33 3.57
N VAL A 475 -0.41 3.21 4.03
CA VAL A 475 1.04 3.06 3.87
C VAL A 475 1.59 1.99 4.85
N ASN A 476 0.89 1.66 5.95
CA ASN A 476 1.39 0.68 6.93
C ASN A 476 1.34 -0.78 6.45
N ILE A 477 0.50 -1.13 5.46
CA ILE A 477 0.63 -2.44 4.77
C ILE A 477 1.95 -2.48 4.00
N GLU A 478 2.43 -1.32 3.51
CA GLU A 478 3.70 -1.16 2.80
C GLU A 478 4.93 -1.13 3.74
N ILE A 479 4.75 -0.87 5.04
CA ILE A 479 5.86 -0.93 6.00
C ILE A 479 6.34 -2.36 6.24
N LYS A 480 5.62 -3.44 5.88
CA LYS A 480 6.21 -4.79 5.99
C LYS A 480 7.51 -4.95 5.18
N ARG A 481 7.68 -4.20 4.08
CA ARG A 481 8.95 -4.11 3.32
C ARG A 481 9.87 -2.98 3.80
N MET A 482 9.32 -1.93 4.42
CA MET A 482 10.06 -0.78 4.96
C MET A 482 10.44 -0.89 6.44
N LYS A 483 10.01 -1.97 7.13
CA LYS A 483 10.41 -2.34 8.49
C LYS A 483 11.93 -2.37 8.60
N PHE A 484 12.61 -2.76 7.54
CA PHE A 484 14.07 -2.71 7.46
C PHE A 484 14.63 -1.30 7.73
N LEU A 485 14.06 -0.24 7.14
CA LEU A 485 14.51 1.15 7.34
C LEU A 485 14.13 1.72 8.70
N ILE A 486 12.98 1.33 9.26
CA ILE A 486 12.51 1.85 10.57
C ILE A 486 13.19 1.10 11.74
N TYR A 487 13.46 -0.19 11.61
CA TYR A 487 14.29 -0.92 12.58
C TYR A 487 15.74 -0.40 12.61
N ILE A 488 16.26 0.08 11.46
CA ILE A 488 17.57 0.75 11.40
C ILE A 488 17.57 2.08 12.18
N LEU A 489 16.44 2.81 12.19
CA LEU A 489 16.32 4.10 12.90
C LEU A 489 16.06 3.96 14.41
N ILE A 490 15.35 2.91 14.85
CA ILE A 490 15.01 2.70 16.27
C ILE A 490 16.16 2.04 17.06
N PHE A 491 17.08 1.32 16.39
CA PHE A 491 18.29 0.79 17.05
C PHE A 491 19.40 1.84 17.29
N MET A 492 19.13 3.13 17.02
CA MET A 492 20.12 4.22 17.13
C MET A 492 20.33 4.78 18.54
N SER A 493 19.73 4.19 19.59
CA SER A 493 19.83 4.74 20.94
C SER A 493 20.17 3.69 21.99
N VAL A 494 21.37 3.10 21.92
CA VAL A 494 22.04 2.61 23.13
C VAL A 494 23.55 2.78 22.95
N GLU A 495 24.17 3.62 23.77
CA GLU A 495 25.62 3.62 23.94
C GLU A 495 26.03 2.46 24.85
N TYR A 496 27.06 1.71 24.44
CA TYR A 496 27.77 0.77 25.31
C TYR A 496 29.29 0.91 25.15
N THR A 497 29.95 0.58 26.25
CA THR A 497 31.31 0.85 26.71
C THR A 497 32.43 0.23 25.88
N LYS A 498 33.63 0.81 26.02
CA LYS A 498 34.89 0.38 25.40
C LYS A 498 35.33 -1.00 25.91
N ALA A 499 35.05 -2.04 25.14
CA ALA A 499 35.83 -3.28 25.13
C ALA A 499 36.20 -3.58 23.67
N GLN A 500 37.48 -3.90 23.41
CA GLN A 500 38.03 -4.03 22.06
C GLN A 500 37.46 -5.27 21.32
N HIS A 501 37.27 -6.38 22.03
CA HIS A 501 36.42 -7.48 21.58
C HIS A 501 35.46 -7.88 22.70
N ILE A 502 34.21 -8.19 22.36
CA ILE A 502 33.22 -8.69 23.30
C ILE A 502 32.96 -10.15 22.95
N ILE A 503 33.45 -11.08 23.76
CA ILE A 503 33.39 -12.53 23.52
C ILE A 503 32.63 -13.21 24.67
N PRO A 504 31.58 -14.01 24.39
CA PRO A 504 30.92 -14.82 25.41
C PRO A 504 31.88 -15.84 26.03
N GLU A 505 31.85 -16.01 27.36
CA GLU A 505 32.73 -16.94 28.09
C GLU A 505 32.70 -18.38 27.52
N ILE A 506 31.55 -18.82 27.02
CA ILE A 506 31.34 -20.16 26.48
C ILE A 506 32.23 -20.50 25.26
N ILE A 507 32.60 -19.50 24.45
CA ILE A 507 33.43 -19.69 23.24
C ILE A 507 34.77 -18.95 23.33
N LYS A 508 35.11 -18.47 24.53
CA LYS A 508 36.22 -17.54 24.72
C LYS A 508 37.55 -18.15 24.34
N LYS A 509 37.74 -19.44 24.64
CA LYS A 509 38.95 -20.18 24.28
C LYS A 509 39.12 -20.25 22.76
N GLU A 510 38.10 -20.72 22.05
CA GLU A 510 38.11 -20.92 20.59
C GLU A 510 38.23 -19.60 19.83
N ALA A 511 37.46 -18.58 20.25
CA ALA A 511 37.52 -17.26 19.62
C ALA A 511 38.87 -16.57 19.84
N THR A 512 39.51 -16.78 21.00
CA THR A 512 40.86 -16.24 21.25
C THR A 512 41.90 -16.93 20.37
N ILE A 513 41.81 -18.25 20.22
CA ILE A 513 42.70 -19.01 19.32
C ILE A 513 42.51 -18.53 17.88
N ALA A 514 41.27 -18.42 17.39
CA ALA A 514 40.99 -17.94 16.05
C ALA A 514 41.51 -16.51 15.82
N LEU A 515 41.28 -15.58 16.77
CA LEU A 515 41.77 -14.20 16.68
C LEU A 515 43.29 -14.09 16.68
N ALA A 516 44.02 -15.02 17.31
CA ALA A 516 45.49 -15.01 17.32
C ALA A 516 46.10 -15.15 15.92
N TYR A 517 45.40 -15.81 15.00
CA TYR A 517 45.79 -15.92 13.59
C TYR A 517 45.54 -14.63 12.78
N TYR A 518 44.77 -13.67 13.29
CA TYR A 518 44.48 -12.40 12.60
C TYR A 518 45.04 -11.18 13.35
N PRO A 519 46.37 -10.98 13.41
CA PRO A 519 46.98 -9.84 14.10
C PRO A 519 46.49 -8.49 13.58
N GLN A 520 46.09 -8.41 12.30
CA GLN A 520 45.50 -7.22 11.68
C GLN A 520 44.15 -6.81 12.31
N LEU A 521 43.44 -7.73 12.97
CA LEU A 521 42.17 -7.46 13.62
C LEU A 521 42.30 -7.03 15.09
N LYS A 522 43.52 -7.01 15.65
CA LYS A 522 43.78 -6.65 17.07
C LYS A 522 43.17 -5.30 17.48
N ASP A 523 43.19 -4.31 16.59
CA ASP A 523 42.64 -2.97 16.84
C ASP A 523 41.20 -2.78 16.36
N THR A 524 40.53 -3.87 15.98
CA THR A 524 39.20 -3.84 15.37
C THR A 524 38.13 -4.19 16.39
N GLU A 525 37.10 -3.37 16.52
CA GLU A 525 36.01 -3.70 17.44
C GLU A 525 35.13 -4.84 16.90
N ILE A 526 35.15 -6.00 17.56
CA ILE A 526 34.38 -7.19 17.17
C ILE A 526 33.56 -7.71 18.35
N GLU A 527 32.24 -7.79 18.19
CA GLU A 527 31.34 -8.42 19.16
C GLU A 527 30.89 -9.79 18.66
N PHE A 528 30.94 -10.80 19.51
CA PHE A 528 30.41 -12.14 19.25
C PHE A 528 29.09 -12.31 20.01
N ARG A 529 28.01 -12.66 19.32
CA ARG A 529 26.67 -12.73 19.92
C ARG A 529 25.89 -13.97 19.48
N PHE A 530 25.34 -14.68 20.45
CA PHE A 530 24.43 -15.80 20.20
C PHE A 530 23.04 -15.33 19.79
N LYS A 531 22.46 -15.99 18.77
CA LYS A 531 21.09 -15.77 18.29
C LYS A 531 20.35 -17.11 18.22
N ASN A 532 19.03 -17.09 18.46
CA ASN A 532 18.21 -18.31 18.50
C ASN A 532 18.04 -18.99 17.13
N ASP A 533 18.10 -18.22 16.04
CA ASP A 533 18.01 -18.75 14.67
C ASP A 533 18.77 -17.83 13.69
N ILE A 534 19.66 -18.42 12.89
CA ILE A 534 20.33 -17.79 11.76
C ILE A 534 19.94 -18.60 10.51
N LYS A 535 19.11 -18.00 9.66
CA LYS A 535 18.62 -18.66 8.45
C LYS A 535 19.80 -19.04 7.55
N LYS A 536 19.93 -20.35 7.27
CA LYS A 536 20.84 -20.94 6.27
C LYS A 536 22.34 -20.93 6.61
N SER A 537 22.77 -20.55 7.82
CA SER A 537 24.19 -20.56 8.22
C SER A 537 24.37 -20.84 9.71
N THR A 538 25.51 -21.44 10.09
CA THR A 538 25.90 -21.67 11.50
C THR A 538 26.41 -20.39 12.16
N MET A 539 27.16 -19.57 11.41
CA MET A 539 27.63 -18.25 11.82
C MET A 539 27.45 -17.20 10.72
N LEU A 540 27.56 -15.92 11.08
CA LEU A 540 27.50 -14.80 10.15
C LEU A 540 28.23 -13.56 10.69
N ALA A 541 29.26 -13.10 9.97
CA ALA A 541 29.94 -11.84 10.18
C ALA A 541 29.30 -10.69 9.38
N GLN A 542 29.08 -9.57 10.04
CA GLN A 542 28.55 -8.35 9.41
C GLN A 542 29.11 -7.09 10.07
N PRO A 543 29.28 -5.98 9.34
CA PRO A 543 29.60 -4.70 9.95
C PRO A 543 28.41 -4.17 10.77
N VAL A 544 28.72 -3.44 11.83
CA VAL A 544 27.72 -2.61 12.52
C VAL A 544 27.44 -1.39 11.66
N PHE A 545 26.20 -1.27 11.17
CA PHE A 545 25.82 -0.28 10.15
C PHE A 545 26.23 1.15 10.51
N CYS A 546 26.00 1.60 11.75
CA CYS A 546 26.38 2.95 12.20
C CYS A 546 27.89 3.20 12.16
N SER A 547 28.70 2.15 12.27
CA SER A 547 30.15 2.27 12.18
C SER A 547 30.65 2.48 10.74
N LEU A 548 29.83 2.19 9.72
CA LEU A 548 30.18 2.44 8.31
C LEU A 548 30.31 3.93 7.98
N LEU A 549 29.74 4.81 8.80
CA LEU A 549 29.92 6.27 8.71
C LEU A 549 31.25 6.74 9.32
N LYS A 550 31.92 5.88 10.11
CA LYS A 550 33.23 6.17 10.69
C LYS A 550 34.33 5.83 9.67
N ASN A 551 35.53 6.32 9.97
CA ASN A 551 36.72 6.01 9.18
C ASN A 551 36.97 4.49 9.15
N ARG A 552 37.57 3.94 8.09
CA ARG A 552 37.66 2.48 7.88
C ARG A 552 38.26 1.73 9.09
N LYS A 553 39.30 2.31 9.70
CA LYS A 553 39.99 1.80 10.90
C LYS A 553 39.17 1.85 12.20
N LYS A 554 38.04 2.55 12.23
CA LYS A 554 37.15 2.72 13.40
C LYS A 554 35.79 2.02 13.22
N ARG A 555 35.69 1.12 12.24
CA ARG A 555 34.49 0.31 12.00
C ARG A 555 34.39 -0.78 13.06
N LYS A 556 33.15 -1.13 13.39
CA LYS A 556 32.82 -2.20 14.32
C LYS A 556 32.14 -3.33 13.56
N TYR A 557 32.34 -4.55 14.03
CA TYR A 557 31.82 -5.76 13.40
C TYR A 557 31.12 -6.65 14.42
N LEU A 558 30.18 -7.45 13.94
CA LEU A 558 29.39 -8.39 14.73
C LEU A 558 29.50 -9.77 14.09
N VAL A 559 29.91 -10.76 14.88
CA VAL A 559 29.87 -12.18 14.51
C VAL A 559 28.69 -12.81 15.25
N LEU A 560 27.68 -13.21 14.49
CA LEU A 560 26.49 -13.86 15.03
C LEU A 560 26.69 -15.37 15.00
N LEU A 561 26.49 -16.02 16.15
CA LEU A 561 26.52 -17.47 16.27
C LEU A 561 25.10 -17.99 16.50
N SER A 562 24.69 -19.02 15.77
CA SER A 562 23.45 -19.70 16.11
C SER A 562 23.65 -20.47 17.43
N ARG A 563 22.68 -20.44 18.35
CA ARG A 563 22.72 -21.29 19.57
C ARG A 563 22.53 -22.76 19.24
N LYS A 564 21.76 -23.01 18.20
CA LYS A 564 21.42 -24.34 17.72
C LYS A 564 21.51 -24.38 16.20
N PHE A 565 21.89 -25.51 15.66
CA PHE A 565 21.80 -25.75 14.23
C PHE A 565 21.20 -27.14 14.00
N LYS A 566 20.50 -27.31 12.88
CA LYS A 566 19.80 -28.56 12.56
C LYS A 566 20.67 -29.43 11.68
N ILE A 567 20.76 -30.70 12.05
CA ILE A 567 21.42 -31.76 11.31
C ILE A 567 20.40 -32.92 11.23
N SER A 568 19.97 -33.32 10.04
CA SER A 568 18.96 -34.38 9.81
C SER A 568 17.68 -34.25 10.67
N GLY A 569 17.15 -33.04 10.83
CA GLY A 569 15.95 -32.79 11.63
C GLY A 569 16.15 -32.80 13.16
N LYS A 570 17.34 -33.16 13.66
CA LYS A 570 17.72 -33.03 15.09
C LYS A 570 18.45 -31.71 15.34
N GLU A 571 18.18 -31.09 16.49
CA GLU A 571 18.84 -29.84 16.91
C GLU A 571 20.10 -30.13 17.72
N PHE A 572 21.25 -29.66 17.23
CA PHE A 572 22.53 -29.70 17.91
C PHE A 572 22.84 -28.33 18.49
N LYS A 573 23.46 -28.26 19.68
CA LYS A 573 23.96 -27.00 20.21
C LYS A 573 25.35 -26.73 19.63
N THR A 574 25.62 -25.48 19.32
CA THR A 574 26.94 -25.04 18.82
C THR A 574 28.06 -25.28 19.84
N THR A 575 27.72 -25.50 21.11
CA THR A 575 28.64 -25.87 22.19
C THR A 575 29.08 -27.33 22.18
N ASP A 576 28.38 -28.19 21.45
CA ASP A 576 28.59 -29.65 21.47
C ASP A 576 29.50 -30.09 20.29
N VAL A 577 30.01 -29.12 19.52
CA VAL A 577 30.88 -29.33 18.36
C VAL A 577 32.34 -29.32 18.81
N ASP A 578 33.18 -30.12 18.16
CA ASP A 578 34.62 -30.16 18.43
C ASP A 578 35.26 -28.76 18.35
N SER A 579 36.16 -28.48 19.28
CA SER A 579 36.83 -27.19 19.44
C SER A 579 37.54 -26.76 18.15
N ASP A 580 38.19 -27.69 17.43
CA ASP A 580 38.89 -27.39 16.19
C ASP A 580 37.93 -26.97 15.07
N ILE A 581 36.75 -27.58 15.01
CA ILE A 581 35.71 -27.24 14.02
C ILE A 581 35.16 -25.84 14.32
N LEU A 582 34.93 -25.54 15.60
CA LEU A 582 34.42 -24.25 16.04
C LEU A 582 35.44 -23.13 15.77
N ILE A 583 36.73 -23.38 16.00
CA ILE A 583 37.84 -22.48 15.64
C ILE A 583 37.85 -22.23 14.13
N GLY A 584 37.66 -23.26 13.30
CA GLY A 584 37.59 -23.11 11.84
C GLY A 584 36.40 -22.27 11.37
N TRP A 585 35.20 -22.46 11.95
CA TRP A 585 34.05 -21.58 11.66
C TRP A 585 34.31 -20.13 12.05
N LEU A 586 34.87 -19.89 13.24
CA LEU A 586 35.21 -18.53 13.69
C LEU A 586 36.27 -17.90 12.79
N GLY A 587 37.28 -18.66 12.38
CA GLY A 587 38.29 -18.21 11.41
C GLY A 587 37.69 -17.74 10.10
N HIS A 588 36.80 -18.54 9.50
CA HIS A 588 36.10 -18.15 8.27
C HIS A 588 35.37 -16.80 8.42
N GLU A 589 34.64 -16.60 9.52
CA GLU A 589 33.94 -15.33 9.78
C GLU A 589 34.88 -14.14 10.00
N LEU A 590 36.04 -14.35 10.62
CA LEU A 590 37.09 -13.33 10.72
C LEU A 590 37.71 -13.00 9.36
N GLY A 591 37.78 -13.98 8.44
CA GLY A 591 38.16 -13.78 7.04
C GLY A 591 37.21 -12.80 6.30
N HIS A 592 35.90 -12.90 6.53
CA HIS A 592 34.93 -11.91 6.02
C HIS A 592 35.21 -10.51 6.56
N ILE A 593 35.55 -10.38 7.84
CA ILE A 593 35.88 -9.08 8.44
C ILE A 593 37.12 -8.47 7.78
N CYS A 594 38.15 -9.27 7.48
CA CYS A 594 39.33 -8.83 6.73
C CYS A 594 38.96 -8.27 5.35
N ASP A 595 38.10 -8.98 4.61
CA ASP A 595 37.59 -8.48 3.31
C ASP A 595 36.81 -7.16 3.48
N TYR A 596 36.00 -7.04 4.53
CA TYR A 596 35.21 -5.84 4.80
C TYR A 596 36.07 -4.61 5.12
N GLN A 597 37.20 -4.78 5.81
CA GLN A 597 38.11 -3.68 6.13
C GLN A 597 38.72 -3.03 4.88
N ASN A 598 38.91 -3.82 3.82
CA ASN A 598 39.48 -3.36 2.56
C ASN A 598 38.48 -2.60 1.66
N ARG A 599 37.18 -2.59 2.01
CA ARG A 599 36.11 -1.95 1.22
C ARG A 599 35.76 -0.53 1.69
N SER A 600 35.44 0.37 0.76
CA SER A 600 34.82 1.66 1.09
C SER A 600 33.38 1.44 1.61
N SER A 601 32.80 2.43 2.30
CA SER A 601 31.46 2.27 2.89
C SER A 601 30.38 2.07 1.81
N LEU A 602 30.49 2.77 0.68
CA LEU A 602 29.61 2.59 -0.48
C LEU A 602 29.81 1.22 -1.14
N ASN A 603 31.06 0.76 -1.28
CA ASN A 603 31.36 -0.55 -1.86
C ASN A 603 30.84 -1.68 -0.98
N LEU A 604 30.84 -1.51 0.34
CA LEU A 604 30.36 -2.51 1.27
C LEU A 604 28.82 -2.61 1.26
N ILE A 605 28.12 -1.47 1.15
CA ILE A 605 26.66 -1.45 0.93
C ILE A 605 26.32 -2.16 -0.39
N TRP A 606 27.02 -1.82 -1.48
CA TRP A 606 26.81 -2.47 -2.77
C TRP A 606 27.19 -3.95 -2.77
N PHE A 607 28.24 -4.32 -2.04
CA PHE A 607 28.63 -5.71 -1.82
C PHE A 607 27.49 -6.50 -1.15
N GLY A 608 26.89 -5.97 -0.08
CA GLY A 608 25.75 -6.61 0.59
C GLY A 608 24.53 -6.77 -0.33
N ILE A 609 24.21 -5.75 -1.13
CA ILE A 609 23.12 -5.83 -2.12
C ILE A 609 23.42 -6.92 -3.16
N ARG A 610 24.64 -6.98 -3.71
CA ARG A 610 25.04 -7.98 -4.71
C ARG A 610 25.09 -9.39 -4.13
N TYR A 611 25.54 -9.54 -2.90
CA TYR A 611 25.55 -10.82 -2.17
C TYR A 611 24.13 -11.39 -2.01
N LEU A 612 23.11 -10.54 -1.85
CA LEU A 612 21.72 -10.99 -1.76
C LEU A 612 21.06 -11.33 -3.11
N LEU A 613 21.59 -10.79 -4.22
CA LEU A 613 20.93 -10.85 -5.54
C LEU A 613 21.67 -11.70 -6.58
N SER A 614 22.88 -12.20 -6.29
CA SER A 614 23.72 -12.87 -7.28
C SER A 614 24.54 -14.02 -6.70
N ASP A 615 24.27 -15.25 -7.17
CA ASP A 615 25.01 -16.47 -6.82
C ASP A 615 26.53 -16.35 -7.06
N ASN A 616 26.95 -15.69 -8.15
CA ASN A 616 28.37 -15.48 -8.45
C ASN A 616 29.06 -14.58 -7.42
N HIS A 617 28.34 -13.60 -6.86
CA HIS A 617 28.89 -12.71 -5.84
C HIS A 617 28.96 -13.41 -4.47
N ILE A 618 28.00 -14.29 -4.16
CA ILE A 618 28.09 -15.18 -2.98
C ILE A 618 29.34 -16.04 -3.09
N ARG A 619 29.52 -16.75 -4.21
CA ARG A 619 30.71 -17.60 -4.44
C ARG A 619 32.02 -16.84 -4.25
N LYS A 620 32.10 -15.62 -4.79
CA LYS A 620 33.31 -14.78 -4.68
C LYS A 620 33.58 -14.36 -3.23
N ALA A 621 32.54 -14.03 -2.48
CA ALA A 621 32.66 -13.62 -1.08
C ALA A 621 33.11 -14.78 -0.17
N GLU A 622 32.44 -15.94 -0.25
CA GLU A 622 32.80 -17.11 0.57
C GLU A 622 34.22 -17.61 0.28
N ARG A 623 34.62 -17.67 -1.00
CA ARG A 623 35.99 -18.05 -1.37
C ARG A 623 37.04 -17.05 -0.90
N ALA A 624 36.71 -15.75 -0.90
CA ALA A 624 37.62 -14.73 -0.37
C ALA A 624 37.84 -14.90 1.13
N ALA A 625 36.78 -15.17 1.91
CA ALA A 625 36.89 -15.44 3.34
C ALA A 625 37.73 -16.69 3.65
N ASP A 626 37.52 -17.80 2.94
CA ASP A 626 38.37 -18.99 3.04
C ASP A 626 39.83 -18.68 2.71
N SER A 627 40.08 -17.90 1.65
CA SER A 627 41.43 -17.52 1.24
C SER A 627 42.14 -16.70 2.31
N TYR A 628 41.45 -15.72 2.94
CA TYR A 628 41.99 -14.95 4.06
C TYR A 628 42.30 -15.83 5.27
N ALA A 629 41.48 -16.84 5.55
CA ALA A 629 41.74 -17.76 6.65
C ALA A 629 42.97 -18.64 6.40
N VAL A 630 43.11 -19.18 5.19
CA VAL A 630 44.27 -20.00 4.79
C VAL A 630 45.56 -19.17 4.77
N SER A 631 45.52 -17.95 4.22
CA SER A 631 46.67 -17.05 4.21
C SER A 631 47.10 -16.61 5.61
N SER A 632 46.17 -16.62 6.57
CA SER A 632 46.44 -16.26 7.97
C SER A 632 46.90 -17.46 8.81
N GLY A 633 47.16 -18.63 8.21
CA GLY A 633 47.66 -19.82 8.92
C GLY A 633 46.60 -20.82 9.38
N MET A 634 45.31 -20.58 9.11
CA MET A 634 44.22 -21.42 9.64
C MET A 634 43.83 -22.60 8.76
N ALA A 635 44.67 -22.99 7.79
CA ALA A 635 44.32 -24.01 6.80
C ALA A 635 43.90 -25.35 7.43
N GLU A 636 44.60 -25.79 8.47
CA GLU A 636 44.28 -27.03 9.20
C GLU A 636 42.86 -27.00 9.79
N TYR A 637 42.49 -25.92 10.48
CA TYR A 637 41.16 -25.76 11.06
C TYR A 637 40.07 -25.68 10.00
N ILE A 638 40.30 -24.93 8.91
CA ILE A 638 39.34 -24.81 7.81
C ILE A 638 39.13 -26.16 7.12
N LEU A 639 40.19 -26.96 6.93
CA LEU A 639 40.10 -28.32 6.38
C LEU A 639 39.34 -29.25 7.32
N LYS A 640 39.64 -29.26 8.63
CA LYS A 640 38.91 -30.04 9.64
C LYS A 640 37.41 -29.70 9.63
N THR A 641 37.05 -28.42 9.60
CA THR A 641 35.66 -27.97 9.50
C THR A 641 34.98 -28.45 8.20
N LYS A 642 35.66 -28.37 7.05
CA LYS A 642 35.10 -28.81 5.76
C LYS A 642 34.92 -30.32 5.69
N HIS A 643 35.89 -31.09 6.16
CA HIS A 643 35.78 -32.54 6.23
C HIS A 643 34.65 -32.96 7.16
N PHE A 644 34.50 -32.30 8.32
CA PHE A 644 33.35 -32.51 9.19
C PHE A 644 32.04 -32.25 8.44
N ILE A 645 31.90 -31.14 7.71
CA ILE A 645 30.65 -30.84 7.00
C ILE A 645 30.35 -31.81 5.85
N LEU A 646 31.37 -32.13 5.04
CA LEU A 646 31.19 -32.91 3.82
C LEU A 646 31.07 -34.41 4.09
N ASN A 647 31.79 -34.94 5.08
CA ASN A 647 31.84 -36.37 5.39
C ASN A 647 30.82 -36.81 6.44
N ASN A 648 30.21 -35.88 7.18
CA ASN A 648 29.20 -36.23 8.18
C ASN A 648 27.87 -36.61 7.50
N ALA A 649 27.49 -37.89 7.62
CA ALA A 649 26.29 -38.45 7.01
C ALA A 649 24.99 -37.79 7.49
N GLU A 650 25.00 -37.17 8.67
CA GLU A 650 23.82 -36.55 9.28
C GLU A 650 23.55 -35.13 8.73
N ILE A 651 24.48 -34.48 8.04
CA ILE A 651 24.27 -33.12 7.49
C ILE A 651 23.48 -33.20 6.17
N GLU A 652 22.44 -32.37 6.04
CA GLU A 652 21.58 -32.34 4.85
C GLU A 652 22.36 -32.12 3.56
N GLU A 653 22.03 -32.89 2.52
CA GLU A 653 22.71 -32.82 1.23
C GLU A 653 22.57 -31.44 0.57
N THR A 654 21.48 -30.72 0.83
CA THR A 654 21.27 -29.34 0.36
C THR A 654 22.32 -28.38 0.93
N TYR A 655 22.73 -28.58 2.19
CA TYR A 655 23.77 -27.78 2.83
C TYR A 655 25.17 -28.18 2.32
N LYS A 656 25.44 -29.48 2.15
CA LYS A 656 26.69 -29.96 1.53
C LYS A 656 26.84 -29.43 0.09
N ALA A 657 25.77 -29.46 -0.70
CA ALA A 657 25.75 -28.89 -2.04
C ALA A 657 26.02 -27.38 -2.04
N ARG A 658 25.52 -26.64 -1.04
CA ARG A 658 25.85 -25.23 -0.85
C ARG A 658 27.34 -25.03 -0.56
N ILE A 659 27.93 -25.84 0.32
CA ILE A 659 29.37 -25.77 0.63
C ILE A 659 30.21 -26.04 -0.63
N ARG A 660 29.91 -27.11 -1.37
CA ARG A 660 30.60 -27.44 -2.64
C ARG A 660 30.45 -26.35 -3.70
N LYS A 661 29.29 -25.67 -3.77
CA LYS A 661 29.01 -24.63 -4.77
C LYS A 661 29.74 -23.32 -4.48
N TYR A 662 29.82 -22.89 -3.22
CA TYR A 662 30.22 -21.52 -2.89
C TYR A 662 31.60 -21.38 -2.25
N TYR A 663 32.15 -22.41 -1.63
CA TYR A 663 33.38 -22.32 -0.82
C TYR A 663 34.59 -22.92 -1.57
N LEU A 664 35.81 -22.78 -1.04
CA LEU A 664 36.98 -23.48 -1.59
C LEU A 664 36.89 -24.99 -1.36
N ALA A 665 37.25 -25.82 -2.34
CA ALA A 665 37.39 -27.25 -2.13
C ALA A 665 38.64 -27.57 -1.26
N PRO A 666 38.68 -28.71 -0.55
CA PRO A 666 39.85 -29.12 0.23
C PRO A 666 41.16 -29.11 -0.58
N ASP A 667 41.12 -29.59 -1.82
CA ASP A 667 42.31 -29.59 -2.71
C ASP A 667 42.77 -28.18 -3.09
N GLU A 668 41.83 -27.25 -3.27
CA GLU A 668 42.14 -25.84 -3.55
C GLU A 668 42.79 -25.17 -2.32
N ILE A 669 42.40 -25.55 -1.11
CA ILE A 669 43.01 -25.06 0.13
C ILE A 669 44.43 -25.58 0.27
N LEU A 670 44.67 -26.87 0.00
CA LEU A 670 46.01 -27.47 0.03
C LEU A 670 46.94 -26.80 -0.99
N LEU A 671 46.41 -26.41 -2.15
CA LEU A 671 47.16 -25.68 -3.16
C LEU A 671 47.55 -24.28 -2.68
N LEU A 672 46.63 -23.54 -2.05
CA LEU A 672 46.93 -22.24 -1.43
C LEU A 672 47.94 -22.33 -0.28
N VAL A 673 47.94 -23.43 0.48
CA VAL A 673 48.95 -23.69 1.52
C VAL A 673 50.33 -23.85 0.88
N LYS A 674 50.45 -24.67 -0.16
CA LYS A 674 51.71 -24.85 -0.90
C LYS A 674 52.22 -23.55 -1.50
N GLU A 675 51.33 -22.72 -2.05
CA GLU A 675 51.69 -21.40 -2.58
C GLU A 675 52.19 -20.46 -1.47
N ARG A 676 51.58 -20.49 -0.28
CA ARG A 676 52.06 -19.69 0.87
C ARG A 676 53.43 -20.15 1.35
N GLU A 677 53.60 -21.46 1.53
CA GLU A 677 54.87 -22.06 1.96
C GLU A 677 56.00 -21.82 0.95
N ALA A 678 55.69 -21.72 -0.35
CA ALA A 678 56.65 -21.37 -1.39
C ALA A 678 57.04 -19.87 -1.41
N VAL A 679 56.29 -19.00 -0.73
CA VAL A 679 56.60 -17.57 -0.57
C VAL A 679 57.30 -17.29 0.77
N GLU A 680 57.13 -18.17 1.76
CA GLU A 680 57.76 -18.11 3.09
C GLU A 680 59.15 -18.78 3.15
N ASN A 681 59.44 -19.71 2.22
CA ASN A 681 60.78 -20.29 1.97
C ASN A 681 61.51 -19.53 0.85
#